data_AF-A0AAV8ZY51-F1
#
_entry.id   AF-A0AAV8ZY51-F1
#
_cell.length_a   1.000
_cell.length_b   1.000
_cell.length_c   1.000
_cell.angle_alpha   90.00
_cell.angle_beta   90.00
_cell.angle_gamma   90.00
#
_symmetry.space_group_name_H-M   'P 1'
#
loop_
_entity.id
_entity.type
_entity.pdbx_description
1 polymer ?
#
loop_
_entity_poly.entity_id
_entity_poly.type
_entity_poly.pdbx_seq_one_letter_code
_entity_poly.pdbx_strand_id
1 'polypeptide(L)'
;MFESQAEEPIWDQTADEPPRPAEPHRSCGRGHRSSLLLPTPSGGSICLVCLSNLLSDPSSPLIHVSYALSQLSSAVRSSPSFLAFHSRLLVAPLSRAISSFNDDPIARQTVDVVSDLCGSGSDGGDGVSGDFIARFADLISSGALAWSRRQVYTLHCFGVVLDRHRTDSTLAHIRDKASLVSNLVEGLQLPSEEIRGEVLFVLYKLSLYQDPHPNRRNDEPLLCHPKLLHLSLEALLKTQSDDVRNNCIALLTVLAQRGCFQDLNHDEEANEPPLIVLFADAIKGSLLSSDTQVQIGALDLIFHSLSSGVLCLRWVQVLVEESVADYIFEILRLSENKDSIVVSCMRVLELLSMAEDEFMQRLAIGFTTLISALHYVSEIPLHPVQSHTLKLVLSCMSSCPGIVSMSHIEELATVLAGMFRKHTSGELGMLSETFMLACSTIVELLRSPSAQQIKKLAQLVHEAARNAVFLCLSVPGNSNPLLLYSLHLLKEAFTYSHQGSDFKNVDLVNGVIEICETYILPWLGNAVDEGEEEEIILGVLETFHSILLQGTDVRTRKFAEVLVSSSWFSLSFGCLGLFPSNQMKCRVYLMLGSVIDRVLGHDLGQPIRDAYLHLPSDPLDLLFLLGQKSSNDYELISCQAAVLLILYVSSLYDERLADINQVLASLEQHILINSRNISCGISGGNMFTQLVNLYGYSRGDLLSSQMHHSSEAERLLFHLISEQEWDLLSMRIHPKALMWLFQQDRITGPLSNQILNFCRHYNTRNSQIDTFDSNTRILDIQTVSELIARGDNCGASLLVSLLKQLLQENQEEDISVVLDVMVAILNINPQTSNHFCIHGISDATYGIYHSGNQSHRFFKSSLLLVFNLLNSVHPETLSSDETWLPVTLKLLEFVALKLSSDPCEEDNLVMAILTIILKHSFHHVLVESSKAILLSSSLAAGIEYTVNAACAKGPALINHDEETNTGKTLLFVLLLYFFSLRRLIHYGSSSVKLIASHCLVELLIRISDQSINYLQSVIAVLEGLVFYGDIGVAMNCSICLSMILGWGKLSSHEKRLVTYNKWFRVVIEELALSLVAPGLASKSFTNQHKPAAHIAIALLRLDKVPGWMRSVFDQSCLSGIVNNLSAINVSAEMVELFRELVEHEYMNSEQIAVLNHVFQGCRKNAYKDSYQEINDEVDSKKVISIPDDLGNVCRILIHLMMSHSIVSKEIQTERRRLLEEIELFSQDSSPK
;
A
#
# COMPACT_ATOMS: atom_id res chain seq x y z
N MET A 1 49.92 -19.01 43.95
CA MET A 1 50.73 -18.19 43.04
C MET A 1 50.66 -16.76 43.57
N PHE A 2 51.76 -16.32 44.20
CA PHE A 2 52.14 -14.96 44.71
C PHE A 2 51.13 -14.17 45.57
N GLU A 3 51.34 -13.99 46.90
CA GLU A 3 52.26 -13.06 47.61
C GLU A 3 51.87 -11.56 47.41
N SER A 4 51.83 -10.66 48.39
CA SER A 4 52.62 -10.56 49.63
C SER A 4 51.90 -9.74 50.73
N GLN A 5 52.04 -10.19 51.99
CA GLN A 5 51.90 -9.41 53.22
C GLN A 5 53.06 -8.42 53.38
N ALA A 6 52.85 -7.32 54.11
CA ALA A 6 53.93 -6.62 54.81
C ALA A 6 53.37 -5.94 56.08
N GLU A 7 53.89 -6.42 57.21
CA GLU A 7 53.72 -5.92 58.58
C GLU A 7 54.66 -4.72 58.86
N GLU A 8 54.24 -3.92 59.85
CA GLU A 8 55.05 -3.20 60.86
C GLU A 8 55.95 -2.01 60.44
N PRO A 9 56.24 -1.01 61.32
CA PRO A 9 56.53 -1.23 62.76
C PRO A 9 56.02 -0.21 63.79
N ILE A 10 56.00 -0.70 65.03
CA ILE A 10 56.00 0.03 66.30
C ILE A 10 57.38 0.66 66.50
N TRP A 11 57.43 1.98 66.71
CA TRP A 11 58.57 2.66 67.34
C TRP A 11 58.05 3.46 68.53
N ASP A 12 58.35 2.93 69.71
CA ASP A 12 58.30 3.62 71.00
C ASP A 12 59.55 4.52 71.08
N GLN A 13 59.38 5.83 71.23
CA GLN A 13 60.43 6.71 71.74
C GLN A 13 59.86 8.04 72.23
N THR A 14 59.89 8.16 73.55
CA THR A 14 59.80 9.35 74.36
C THR A 14 60.87 10.38 73.98
N ALA A 15 60.46 11.63 73.77
CA ALA A 15 61.33 12.79 73.87
C ALA A 15 60.52 14.00 74.37
N ASP A 16 60.98 14.56 75.49
CA ASP A 16 60.50 15.75 76.16
C ASP A 16 60.22 16.92 75.21
N GLU A 17 59.01 17.48 75.29
CA GLU A 17 58.76 18.91 75.05
C GLU A 17 58.08 19.50 76.31
N PRO A 18 58.39 20.77 76.64
CA PRO A 18 58.40 21.29 78.00
C PRO A 18 57.01 21.44 78.62
N PRO A 19 56.90 21.53 79.96
CA PRO A 19 55.62 21.74 80.63
C PRO A 19 55.03 23.07 80.17
N ARG A 20 53.90 23.01 79.46
CA ARG A 20 53.02 24.18 79.37
C ARG A 20 52.57 24.50 80.80
N PRO A 21 52.67 25.76 81.24
CA PRO A 21 52.33 26.14 82.61
C PRO A 21 50.89 25.72 82.92
N ALA A 22 50.69 25.09 84.07
CA ALA A 22 49.38 24.80 84.62
C ALA A 22 48.57 26.09 84.67
N GLU A 23 47.58 26.22 83.79
CA GLU A 23 46.58 27.26 83.96
C GLU A 23 45.88 27.04 85.31
N PRO A 24 45.67 28.10 86.11
CA PRO A 24 45.06 27.97 87.42
C PRO A 24 43.72 27.26 87.27
N HIS A 25 43.46 26.27 88.13
CA HIS A 25 42.14 25.65 88.27
C HIS A 25 41.11 26.76 88.49
N ARG A 26 40.48 27.21 87.41
CA ARG A 26 39.38 28.17 87.48
C ARG A 26 38.25 27.41 88.15
N SER A 27 37.98 27.67 89.42
CA SER A 27 36.70 27.33 90.05
C SER A 27 35.74 28.47 89.78
N CYS A 28 34.44 28.20 89.73
CA CYS A 28 33.47 29.31 89.65
C CYS A 28 33.54 30.19 90.91
N GLY A 29 32.98 31.39 90.88
CA GLY A 29 32.94 32.30 92.05
C GLY A 29 32.23 31.75 93.31
N ARG A 30 31.64 30.55 93.25
CA ARG A 30 31.06 29.79 94.37
C ARG A 30 31.86 28.54 94.76
N GLY A 31 33.06 28.35 94.22
CA GLY A 31 33.96 27.23 94.57
C GLY A 31 33.61 25.87 93.95
N HIS A 32 32.73 25.82 92.93
CA HIS A 32 32.45 24.55 92.24
C HIS A 32 33.64 24.07 91.40
N ARG A 33 33.79 22.74 91.29
CA ARG A 33 34.89 22.07 90.58
C ARG A 33 35.02 22.55 89.13
N SER A 34 36.26 22.70 88.66
CA SER A 34 36.55 23.10 87.28
C SER A 34 36.00 22.12 86.22
N SER A 35 35.78 20.85 86.60
CA SER A 35 35.11 19.85 85.74
C SER A 35 33.65 20.18 85.42
N LEU A 36 33.03 21.11 86.15
CA LEU A 36 31.65 21.57 85.92
C LEU A 36 31.60 22.95 85.25
N LEU A 37 32.75 23.44 84.75
CA LEU A 37 32.84 24.66 83.96
C LEU A 37 32.85 24.34 82.47
N LEU A 38 31.82 24.80 81.78
CA LEU A 38 31.70 24.72 80.33
C LEU A 38 32.29 26.00 79.71
N PRO A 39 33.40 25.94 78.95
CA PRO A 39 33.95 27.12 78.28
C PRO A 39 32.95 27.67 77.26
N THR A 40 32.88 29.00 77.14
CA THR A 40 32.04 29.67 76.14
C THR A 40 32.91 30.27 75.03
N PRO A 41 32.45 30.25 73.77
CA PRO A 41 33.20 30.81 72.64
C PRO A 41 33.43 32.32 72.75
N SER A 42 32.65 33.01 73.58
CA SER A 42 32.80 34.45 73.92
C SER A 42 33.97 34.74 74.88
N GLY A 43 34.79 33.75 75.26
CA GLY A 43 35.96 33.92 76.13
C GLY A 43 35.71 33.77 77.64
N GLY A 44 34.64 33.06 78.06
CA GLY A 44 34.28 32.83 79.46
C GLY A 44 34.04 31.34 79.80
N SER A 45 33.48 31.06 80.99
CA SER A 45 33.07 29.70 81.39
C SER A 45 31.78 29.69 82.21
N ILE A 46 30.82 28.83 81.87
CA ILE A 46 29.55 28.63 82.58
C ILE A 46 29.72 27.52 83.61
N CYS A 47 29.38 27.79 84.88
CA CYS A 47 29.27 26.73 85.88
C CYS A 47 27.91 26.04 85.80
N LEU A 48 27.88 24.75 85.47
CA LEU A 48 26.64 23.98 85.30
C LEU A 48 25.75 23.96 86.54
N VAL A 49 26.33 24.01 87.75
CA VAL A 49 25.56 24.06 89.02
C VAL A 49 24.96 25.45 89.25
N CYS A 50 25.71 26.53 88.99
CA CYS A 50 25.17 27.89 89.10
C CYS A 50 24.09 28.14 88.04
N LEU A 51 24.30 27.61 86.83
CA LEU A 51 23.33 27.62 85.75
C LEU A 51 22.07 26.84 86.13
N SER A 52 22.21 25.64 86.70
CA SER A 52 21.09 24.83 87.16
C SER A 52 20.22 25.57 88.17
N ASN A 53 20.83 26.26 89.14
CA ASN A 53 20.09 27.10 90.10
C ASN A 53 19.38 28.28 89.44
N LEU A 54 20.05 28.97 88.50
CA LEU A 54 19.46 30.08 87.75
C LEU A 54 18.25 29.63 86.91
N LEU A 55 18.32 28.45 86.29
CA LEU A 55 17.26 27.90 85.46
C LEU A 55 16.11 27.27 86.27
N SER A 56 16.38 26.83 87.50
CA SER A 56 15.38 26.14 88.35
C SER A 56 14.57 27.08 89.23
N ASP A 57 15.01 28.34 89.39
CA ASP A 57 14.35 29.35 90.21
C ASP A 57 13.48 30.27 89.34
N PRO A 58 12.13 30.19 89.44
CA PRO A 58 11.21 31.01 88.66
C PRO A 58 11.32 32.52 88.96
N SER A 59 11.96 32.91 90.07
CA SER A 59 12.18 34.31 90.43
C SER A 59 13.44 34.92 89.81
N SER A 60 14.21 34.12 89.05
CA SER A 60 15.43 34.58 88.38
C SER A 60 15.15 35.66 87.32
N PRO A 61 15.99 36.71 87.22
CA PRO A 61 15.82 37.75 86.20
C PRO A 61 15.89 37.17 84.77
N LEU A 62 14.84 37.43 83.97
CA LEU A 62 14.69 36.89 82.61
C LEU A 62 15.89 37.21 81.69
N ILE A 63 16.49 38.40 81.83
CA ILE A 63 17.70 38.80 81.07
C ILE A 63 18.88 37.86 81.37
N HIS A 64 19.08 37.47 82.62
CA HIS A 64 20.18 36.58 83.00
C HIS A 64 19.91 35.15 82.55
N VAL A 65 18.66 34.69 82.66
CA VAL A 65 18.22 33.38 82.17
C VAL A 65 18.43 33.29 80.67
N SER A 66 17.97 34.29 79.90
CA SER A 66 18.11 34.32 78.44
C SER A 66 19.58 34.40 78.00
N TYR A 67 20.39 35.26 78.62
CA TYR A 67 21.82 35.33 78.34
C TYR A 67 22.52 34.00 78.64
N ALA A 68 22.18 33.36 79.77
CA ALA A 68 22.75 32.09 80.15
C ALA A 68 22.37 30.95 79.19
N LEU A 69 21.12 30.91 78.71
CA LEU A 69 20.67 29.94 77.70
C LEU A 69 21.35 30.16 76.34
N SER A 70 21.52 31.42 75.92
CA SER A 70 22.25 31.75 74.68
C SER A 70 23.72 31.31 74.73
N GLN A 71 24.41 31.58 75.85
CA GLN A 71 25.79 31.15 76.04
C GLN A 71 25.89 29.62 76.15
N LEU A 72 24.91 28.96 76.80
CA LEU A 72 24.82 27.51 76.87
C LEU A 72 24.63 26.89 75.48
N SER A 73 23.68 27.39 74.68
CA SER A 73 23.45 26.93 73.29
C SER A 73 24.72 27.02 72.44
N SER A 74 25.42 28.15 72.51
CA SER A 74 26.67 28.34 71.76
C SER A 74 27.79 27.40 72.21
N ALA A 75 27.87 27.12 73.52
CA ALA A 75 28.81 26.16 74.07
C ALA A 75 28.45 24.70 73.69
N VAL A 76 27.16 24.36 73.63
CA VAL A 76 26.67 23.04 73.21
C VAL A 76 27.09 22.72 71.78
N ARG A 77 27.02 23.69 70.87
CA ARG A 77 27.41 23.51 69.46
C ARG A 77 28.92 23.45 69.22
N SER A 78 29.73 24.00 70.13
CA SER A 78 31.18 24.16 69.94
C SER A 78 32.04 23.15 70.70
N SER A 79 31.48 22.37 71.63
CA SER A 79 32.24 21.41 72.46
C SER A 79 31.48 20.10 72.72
N PRO A 80 31.25 19.25 71.71
CA PRO A 80 30.44 18.03 71.82
C PRO A 80 31.01 16.99 72.80
N SER A 81 32.34 16.90 72.94
CA SER A 81 33.03 15.90 73.78
C SER A 81 32.90 16.15 75.29
N PHE A 82 32.72 17.40 75.74
CA PHE A 82 32.51 17.72 77.16
C PHE A 82 31.08 17.34 77.62
N LEU A 83 30.11 17.44 76.71
CA LEU A 83 28.71 17.20 77.01
C LEU A 83 28.31 15.72 77.06
N ALA A 84 29.12 14.83 76.50
CA ALA A 84 28.95 13.39 76.63
C ALA A 84 28.88 12.92 78.10
N PHE A 85 29.59 13.59 79.02
CA PHE A 85 29.67 13.19 80.43
C PHE A 85 28.81 14.02 81.40
N HIS A 86 28.32 15.20 80.98
CA HIS A 86 27.65 16.17 81.88
C HIS A 86 26.23 16.59 81.44
N SER A 87 25.78 16.18 80.26
CA SER A 87 24.44 16.48 79.73
C SER A 87 23.28 16.10 80.67
N ARG A 88 23.37 14.98 81.40
CA ARG A 88 22.33 14.55 82.36
C ARG A 88 22.10 15.54 83.52
N LEU A 89 23.11 16.34 83.90
CA LEU A 89 22.97 17.38 84.93
C LEU A 89 22.07 18.54 84.47
N LEU A 90 21.91 18.70 83.16
CA LEU A 90 21.11 19.77 82.56
C LEU A 90 19.64 19.40 82.33
N VAL A 91 19.30 18.11 82.37
CA VAL A 91 17.94 17.63 82.07
C VAL A 91 16.91 18.19 83.07
N ALA A 92 17.17 18.04 84.37
CA ALA A 92 16.29 18.57 85.42
C ALA A 92 16.12 20.10 85.38
N PRO A 93 17.19 20.92 85.36
CA PRO A 93 17.04 22.38 85.32
C PRO A 93 16.41 22.91 84.02
N LEU A 94 16.69 22.30 82.86
CA LEU A 94 16.08 22.73 81.59
C LEU A 94 14.59 22.37 81.50
N SER A 95 14.21 21.15 81.93
CA SER A 95 12.80 20.76 82.03
C SER A 95 12.01 21.63 83.01
N ARG A 96 12.67 22.07 84.10
CA ARG A 96 12.09 23.01 85.07
C ARG A 96 12.00 24.43 84.51
N ALA A 97 12.97 24.89 83.73
CA ALA A 97 12.91 26.20 83.08
C ALA A 97 11.70 26.31 82.15
N ILE A 98 11.46 25.29 81.30
CA ILE A 98 10.30 25.22 80.41
C ILE A 98 8.97 25.25 81.17
N SER A 99 8.87 24.55 82.29
CA SER A 99 7.63 24.45 83.07
C SER A 99 7.40 25.60 84.06
N SER A 100 8.39 26.47 84.29
CA SER A 100 8.34 27.51 85.33
C SER A 100 8.30 28.94 84.79
N PHE A 101 9.00 29.24 83.70
CA PHE A 101 8.97 30.56 83.07
C PHE A 101 7.79 30.68 82.10
N ASN A 102 7.09 31.81 82.13
CA ASN A 102 6.02 32.14 81.18
C ASN A 102 6.51 33.20 80.17
N ASP A 103 7.62 32.92 79.50
CA ASP A 103 8.27 33.82 78.56
C ASP A 103 8.63 33.05 77.28
N ASP A 104 8.13 33.53 76.15
CA ASP A 104 8.20 32.84 74.85
C ASP A 104 9.65 32.77 74.29
N PRO A 105 10.45 33.87 74.31
CA PRO A 105 11.87 33.80 73.98
C PRO A 105 12.68 32.82 74.82
N ILE A 106 12.46 32.79 76.14
CA ILE A 106 13.15 31.85 77.04
C ILE A 106 12.72 30.42 76.75
N ALA A 107 11.43 30.18 76.52
CA ALA A 107 10.94 28.86 76.14
C ALA A 107 11.61 28.37 74.85
N ARG A 108 11.65 29.19 73.80
CA ARG A 108 12.32 28.88 72.52
C ARG A 108 13.82 28.60 72.70
N GLN A 109 14.54 29.46 73.43
CA GLN A 109 15.95 29.24 73.73
C GLN A 109 16.18 27.95 74.53
N THR A 110 15.26 27.61 75.44
CA THR A 110 15.36 26.37 76.21
C THR A 110 15.09 25.15 75.32
N VAL A 111 14.09 25.21 74.45
CA VAL A 111 13.80 24.17 73.45
C VAL A 111 14.99 23.96 72.54
N ASP A 112 15.60 25.02 72.00
CA ASP A 112 16.79 24.93 71.13
C ASP A 112 17.95 24.22 71.84
N VAL A 113 18.22 24.58 73.10
CA VAL A 113 19.27 23.94 73.90
C VAL A 113 18.95 22.47 74.16
N VAL A 114 17.72 22.14 74.56
CA VAL A 114 17.28 20.75 74.78
C VAL A 114 17.42 19.94 73.49
N SER A 115 16.99 20.53 72.37
CA SER A 115 17.08 19.95 71.03
C SER A 115 18.54 19.66 70.65
N ASP A 116 19.44 20.64 70.79
CA ASP A 116 20.88 20.51 70.52
C ASP A 116 21.55 19.45 71.40
N LEU A 117 21.16 19.37 72.68
CA LEU A 117 21.65 18.33 73.60
C LEU A 117 21.22 16.94 73.13
N CYS A 118 19.99 16.78 72.67
CA CYS A 118 19.47 15.51 72.14
C CYS A 118 20.12 15.10 70.80
N GLY A 119 20.68 16.03 70.00
CA GLY A 119 21.30 15.74 68.70
C GLY A 119 22.81 15.48 68.71
N SER A 120 23.49 15.73 69.83
CA SER A 120 24.97 15.75 69.92
C SER A 120 25.65 14.40 70.18
N GLY A 121 24.90 13.29 70.24
CA GLY A 121 25.43 11.96 70.53
C GLY A 121 25.75 11.14 69.28
N SER A 122 27.01 11.07 68.87
CA SER A 122 27.51 10.01 68.00
C SER A 122 27.71 8.73 68.81
N ASP A 123 27.01 7.66 68.42
CA ASP A 123 27.16 6.27 68.86
C ASP A 123 26.96 5.98 70.36
N GLY A 124 25.76 5.49 70.71
CA GLY A 124 25.52 4.64 71.89
C GLY A 124 24.76 5.24 73.09
N GLY A 125 24.10 6.40 72.96
CA GLY A 125 23.52 7.12 74.11
C GLY A 125 22.00 7.21 74.17
N ASP A 126 21.28 6.12 74.43
CA ASP A 126 19.82 6.04 74.72
C ASP A 126 19.40 6.76 76.04
N GLY A 127 20.23 7.66 76.58
CA GLY A 127 20.14 8.15 77.96
C GLY A 127 19.54 9.55 78.14
N VAL A 128 20.08 10.56 77.47
CA VAL A 128 19.74 11.98 77.75
C VAL A 128 18.38 12.36 77.20
N SER A 129 18.10 11.95 75.96
CA SER A 129 16.83 12.16 75.29
C SER A 129 15.71 11.35 75.96
N GLY A 130 15.99 10.10 76.35
CA GLY A 130 15.11 9.26 77.19
C GLY A 130 14.82 9.87 78.57
N ASP A 131 15.82 10.49 79.22
CA ASP A 131 15.64 11.21 80.50
C ASP A 131 14.75 12.47 80.34
N PHE A 132 14.85 13.18 79.23
CA PHE A 132 13.94 14.29 78.91
C PHE A 132 12.52 13.79 78.63
N ILE A 133 12.36 12.72 77.85
CA ILE A 133 11.06 12.09 77.57
C ILE A 133 10.36 11.70 78.87
N ALA A 134 11.06 10.99 79.77
CA ALA A 134 10.51 10.56 81.05
C ALA A 134 10.01 11.76 81.89
N ARG A 135 10.80 12.83 81.97
CA ARG A 135 10.44 14.03 82.77
C ARG A 135 9.30 14.83 82.17
N PHE A 136 9.28 15.02 80.86
CA PHE A 136 8.18 15.75 80.21
C PHE A 136 6.89 14.93 80.23
N ALA A 137 6.97 13.62 80.01
CA ALA A 137 5.83 12.72 80.18
C ALA A 137 5.28 12.78 81.61
N ASP A 138 6.12 12.66 82.65
CA ASP A 138 5.68 12.75 84.05
C ASP A 138 5.02 14.11 84.37
N LEU A 139 5.57 15.22 83.83
CA LEU A 139 4.99 16.56 84.00
C LEU A 139 3.58 16.65 83.40
N ILE A 140 3.39 16.11 82.19
CA ILE A 140 2.10 16.12 81.50
C ILE A 140 1.11 15.15 82.16
N SER A 141 1.55 13.93 82.53
CA SER A 141 0.73 12.92 83.23
C SER A 141 0.24 13.41 84.60
N SER A 142 0.99 14.29 85.27
CA SER A 142 0.60 14.84 86.58
C SER A 142 -0.54 15.86 86.56
N GLY A 143 -0.87 16.42 85.39
CA GLY A 143 -1.89 17.48 85.25
C GLY A 143 -1.55 18.82 85.94
N ALA A 144 -0.35 18.96 86.51
CA ALA A 144 0.01 20.06 87.42
C ALA A 144 0.05 21.46 86.78
N LEU A 145 0.07 21.56 85.44
CA LEU A 145 0.21 22.81 84.68
C LEU A 145 -1.13 23.39 84.17
N ALA A 146 -2.25 22.70 84.42
CA ALA A 146 -3.64 23.15 84.21
C ALA A 146 -3.92 23.85 82.85
N TRP A 147 -3.34 23.36 81.76
CA TRP A 147 -3.49 23.89 80.40
C TRP A 147 -3.08 25.35 80.23
N SER A 148 -2.08 25.79 80.99
CA SER A 148 -1.49 27.12 80.88
C SER A 148 -0.52 27.24 79.70
N ARG A 149 -0.12 28.48 79.35
CA ARG A 149 0.90 28.75 78.32
C ARG A 149 2.24 28.03 78.56
N ARG A 150 2.57 27.72 79.82
CA ARG A 150 3.74 26.90 80.18
C ARG A 150 3.59 25.44 79.74
N GLN A 151 2.37 24.92 79.77
CA GLN A 151 2.07 23.58 79.26
C GLN A 151 2.21 23.53 77.74
N VAL A 152 1.85 24.59 77.00
CA VAL A 152 2.12 24.71 75.55
C VAL A 152 3.62 24.57 75.27
N TYR A 153 4.48 25.33 75.96
CA TYR A 153 5.94 25.18 75.81
C TYR A 153 6.46 23.79 76.18
N THR A 154 5.86 23.17 77.20
CA THR A 154 6.20 21.82 77.64
C THR A 154 5.81 20.79 76.59
N LEU A 155 4.61 20.89 76.01
CA LEU A 155 4.12 20.03 74.92
C LEU A 155 4.99 20.18 73.68
N HIS A 156 5.30 21.42 73.27
CA HIS A 156 6.16 21.69 72.14
C HIS A 156 7.55 21.10 72.31
N CYS A 157 8.19 21.35 73.47
CA CYS A 157 9.50 20.77 73.76
C CYS A 157 9.44 19.23 73.79
N PHE A 158 8.35 18.66 74.32
CA PHE A 158 8.17 17.22 74.36
C PHE A 158 8.06 16.63 72.95
N GLY A 159 7.23 17.22 72.08
CA GLY A 159 7.11 16.81 70.69
C GLY A 159 8.43 16.92 69.91
N VAL A 160 9.21 17.99 70.11
CA VAL A 160 10.54 18.18 69.48
C VAL A 160 11.53 17.10 69.94
N VAL A 161 11.52 16.75 71.24
CA VAL A 161 12.38 15.67 71.75
C VAL A 161 11.95 14.32 71.18
N LEU A 162 10.65 14.06 71.11
CA LEU A 162 10.11 12.84 70.50
C LEU A 162 10.47 12.73 69.01
N ASP A 163 10.48 13.83 68.26
CA ASP A 163 10.85 13.83 66.83
C ASP A 163 12.34 13.50 66.60
N ARG A 164 13.22 13.89 67.53
CA ARG A 164 14.66 13.59 67.45
C ARG A 164 15.02 12.17 67.95
N HIS A 165 14.17 11.56 68.77
CA HIS A 165 14.45 10.29 69.43
C HIS A 165 14.15 9.07 68.55
N ARG A 166 15.06 8.67 67.66
CA ARG A 166 14.82 7.62 66.65
C ARG A 166 14.91 6.15 67.12
N THR A 167 14.79 5.86 68.42
CA THR A 167 14.90 4.47 68.91
C THR A 167 13.53 3.86 69.28
N ASP A 168 13.36 2.58 68.96
CA ASP A 168 12.12 1.82 69.24
C ASP A 168 11.83 1.66 70.75
N SER A 169 12.79 2.01 71.62
CA SER A 169 12.67 2.01 73.08
C SER A 169 11.99 3.25 73.67
N THR A 170 11.56 4.23 72.85
CA THR A 170 10.94 5.51 73.31
C THR A 170 9.83 5.31 74.34
N LEU A 171 8.92 4.36 74.10
CA LEU A 171 7.82 4.06 75.01
C LEU A 171 8.27 3.40 76.33
N ALA A 172 9.48 2.86 76.43
CA ALA A 172 9.99 2.26 77.66
C ALA A 172 10.38 3.32 78.71
N HIS A 173 10.65 4.56 78.29
CA HIS A 173 10.99 5.67 79.20
C HIS A 173 9.76 6.30 79.88
N ILE A 174 8.56 6.06 79.35
CA ILE A 174 7.30 6.62 79.87
C ILE A 174 6.72 5.66 80.91
N ARG A 175 6.66 6.09 82.17
CA ARG A 175 6.15 5.28 83.29
C ARG A 175 4.64 5.10 83.26
N ASP A 176 3.89 6.20 83.15
CA ASP A 176 2.42 6.21 83.16
C ASP A 176 1.87 6.67 81.81
N LYS A 177 1.79 5.71 80.88
CA LYS A 177 1.30 5.93 79.52
C LYS A 177 -0.20 6.23 79.48
N ALA A 178 -0.98 5.60 80.35
CA ALA A 178 -2.44 5.75 80.37
C ALA A 178 -2.84 7.15 80.83
N SER A 179 -2.24 7.66 81.92
CA SER A 179 -2.49 9.03 82.39
C SER A 179 -1.98 10.07 81.41
N LEU A 180 -0.85 9.82 80.74
CA LEU A 180 -0.34 10.71 79.69
C LEU A 180 -1.36 10.88 78.56
N VAL A 181 -1.83 9.77 77.99
CA VAL A 181 -2.80 9.77 76.89
C VAL A 181 -4.13 10.36 77.35
N SER A 182 -4.63 9.99 78.53
CA SER A 182 -5.89 10.55 79.07
C SER A 182 -5.83 12.06 79.19
N ASN A 183 -4.74 12.61 79.74
CA ASN A 183 -4.58 14.06 79.84
C ASN A 183 -4.46 14.70 78.46
N LEU A 184 -3.68 14.13 77.53
CA LEU A 184 -3.60 14.65 76.17
C LEU A 184 -4.97 14.68 75.47
N VAL A 185 -5.77 13.61 75.62
CA VAL A 185 -7.15 13.53 75.09
C VAL A 185 -8.07 14.59 75.72
N GLU A 186 -7.97 14.83 77.03
CA GLU A 186 -8.70 15.93 77.68
C GLU A 186 -8.29 17.31 77.13
N GLY A 187 -7.02 17.49 76.78
CA GLY A 187 -6.50 18.70 76.17
C GLY A 187 -7.16 19.06 74.83
N LEU A 188 -7.59 18.06 74.05
CA LEU A 188 -8.30 18.28 72.78
C LEU A 188 -9.68 18.94 72.96
N GLN A 189 -10.33 18.73 74.11
CA GLN A 189 -11.66 19.30 74.41
C GLN A 189 -11.62 20.81 74.63
N LEU A 190 -10.44 21.38 74.89
CA LEU A 190 -10.27 22.81 75.15
C LEU A 190 -10.45 23.64 73.87
N PRO A 191 -11.01 24.84 73.93
CA PRO A 191 -11.26 25.68 72.75
C PRO A 191 -9.99 26.39 72.21
N SER A 192 -8.79 26.00 72.62
CA SER A 192 -7.53 26.67 72.26
C SER A 192 -6.82 25.94 71.11
N GLU A 193 -6.64 26.63 69.98
CA GLU A 193 -5.93 26.11 68.80
C GLU A 193 -4.45 25.83 69.09
N GLU A 194 -3.77 26.70 69.85
CA GLU A 194 -2.36 26.49 70.25
C GLU A 194 -2.20 25.20 71.06
N ILE A 195 -3.09 24.97 72.03
CA ILE A 195 -3.05 23.76 72.87
C ILE A 195 -3.41 22.53 72.04
N ARG A 196 -4.47 22.59 71.24
CA ARG A 196 -4.89 21.47 70.38
C ARG A 196 -3.80 21.07 69.39
N GLY A 197 -3.20 22.04 68.69
CA GLY A 197 -2.14 21.77 67.72
C GLY A 197 -0.95 21.05 68.34
N GLU A 198 -0.57 21.46 69.55
CA GLU A 198 0.61 20.96 70.26
C GLU A 198 0.31 19.56 70.87
N VAL A 199 -0.91 19.36 71.36
CA VAL A 199 -1.41 18.05 71.78
C VAL A 199 -1.43 17.07 70.60
N LEU A 200 -1.97 17.49 69.44
CA LEU A 200 -2.01 16.66 68.22
C LEU A 200 -0.60 16.32 67.72
N PHE A 201 0.33 17.28 67.77
CA PHE A 201 1.74 17.06 67.42
C PHE A 201 2.38 15.98 68.31
N VAL A 202 2.21 16.08 69.63
CA VAL A 202 2.71 15.10 70.59
C VAL A 202 2.07 13.72 70.37
N LEU A 203 0.75 13.67 70.21
CA LEU A 203 0.02 12.42 69.95
C LEU A 203 0.48 11.76 68.65
N TYR A 204 0.70 12.54 67.58
CA TYR A 204 1.26 12.06 66.33
C TYR A 204 2.66 11.47 66.53
N LYS A 205 3.56 12.16 67.23
CA LYS A 205 4.91 11.63 67.47
C LYS A 205 4.88 10.39 68.36
N LEU A 206 4.03 10.34 69.38
CA LEU A 206 3.83 9.16 70.22
C LEU A 206 3.26 7.97 69.44
N SER A 207 2.39 8.23 68.47
CA SER A 207 1.80 7.17 67.67
C SER A 207 2.89 6.45 66.88
N LEU A 208 3.84 7.13 66.24
CA LEU A 208 4.92 6.51 65.46
C LEU A 208 5.72 5.41 66.19
N TYR A 209 5.86 5.49 67.53
CA TYR A 209 6.66 4.55 68.33
C TYR A 209 5.90 3.32 68.88
N GLN A 210 4.60 3.17 68.57
CA GLN A 210 3.86 1.95 68.94
C GLN A 210 4.08 0.82 67.93
N ASP A 211 4.16 -0.42 68.44
CA ASP A 211 4.40 -1.63 67.67
C ASP A 211 3.28 -1.85 66.61
N PRO A 212 3.61 -2.04 65.31
CA PRO A 212 2.62 -2.26 64.25
C PRO A 212 1.77 -3.53 64.40
N HIS A 213 2.26 -4.51 65.15
CA HIS A 213 1.57 -5.77 65.39
C HIS A 213 1.63 -6.12 66.89
N PRO A 214 0.58 -5.82 67.69
CA PRO A 214 0.54 -6.28 69.06
C PRO A 214 0.57 -7.82 69.03
N ASN A 215 1.64 -8.39 69.60
CA ASN A 215 1.74 -9.84 69.76
C ASN A 215 0.44 -10.36 70.37
N ARG A 216 -0.15 -11.36 69.71
CA ARG A 216 -1.44 -11.96 70.04
C ARG A 216 -1.57 -12.20 71.56
N ARG A 217 -2.58 -11.54 72.13
CA ARG A 217 -3.24 -11.70 73.45
C ARG A 217 -2.96 -10.56 74.45
N ASN A 218 -3.89 -9.62 74.46
CA ASN A 218 -4.33 -8.76 75.58
C ASN A 218 -3.78 -7.33 75.71
N ASP A 219 -2.94 -6.83 74.81
CA ASP A 219 -2.59 -5.39 74.81
C ASP A 219 -3.45 -4.64 73.77
N GLU A 220 -4.48 -3.92 74.24
CA GLU A 220 -5.21 -2.96 73.40
C GLU A 220 -4.25 -1.87 72.91
N PRO A 221 -4.36 -1.40 71.65
CA PRO A 221 -3.51 -0.32 71.16
C PRO A 221 -3.79 0.95 71.97
N LEU A 222 -2.79 1.42 72.72
CA LEU A 222 -2.89 2.54 73.67
C LEU A 222 -3.41 3.86 73.04
N LEU A 223 -3.36 4.00 71.71
CA LEU A 223 -3.89 5.17 70.97
C LEU A 223 -5.03 4.84 69.99
N CYS A 224 -5.52 3.60 69.88
CA CYS A 224 -6.71 3.29 69.07
C CYS A 224 -7.95 3.22 69.98
N HIS A 225 -8.51 4.36 70.41
CA HIS A 225 -9.80 4.38 71.13
C HIS A 225 -10.79 5.39 70.52
N PRO A 226 -12.12 5.11 70.53
CA PRO A 226 -13.14 5.90 69.84
C PRO A 226 -13.13 7.40 70.22
N LYS A 227 -12.93 7.68 71.52
CA LYS A 227 -12.92 9.05 72.04
C LYS A 227 -11.79 9.92 71.46
N LEU A 228 -10.61 9.35 71.19
CA LEU A 228 -9.50 10.09 70.59
C LEU A 228 -9.80 10.42 69.13
N LEU A 229 -10.35 9.45 68.38
CA LEU A 229 -10.75 9.66 66.99
C LEU A 229 -11.84 10.72 66.90
N HIS A 230 -12.90 10.64 67.72
CA HIS A 230 -13.97 11.62 67.74
C HIS A 230 -13.46 13.03 68.03
N LEU A 231 -12.67 13.22 69.10
CA LEU A 231 -12.13 14.53 69.47
C LEU A 231 -11.11 15.06 68.47
N SER A 232 -10.33 14.19 67.83
CA SER A 232 -9.40 14.59 66.76
C SER A 232 -10.16 15.07 65.52
N LEU A 233 -11.24 14.37 65.12
CA LEU A 233 -12.09 14.79 64.02
C LEU A 233 -12.87 16.07 64.34
N GLU A 234 -13.34 16.23 65.57
CA GLU A 234 -13.99 17.47 66.02
C GLU A 234 -13.00 18.65 66.02
N ALA A 235 -11.75 18.42 66.41
CA ALA A 235 -10.68 19.42 66.31
C ALA A 235 -10.40 19.77 64.85
N LEU A 236 -10.33 18.78 63.95
CA LEU A 236 -10.13 18.98 62.52
C LEU A 236 -11.28 19.76 61.86
N LEU A 237 -12.53 19.48 62.24
CA LEU A 237 -13.72 20.17 61.76
C LEU A 237 -13.75 21.65 62.17
N LYS A 238 -13.29 21.95 63.40
CA LYS A 238 -13.40 23.30 63.99
C LYS A 238 -12.20 24.20 63.71
N THR A 239 -11.04 23.65 63.39
CA THR A 239 -9.80 24.42 63.23
C THR A 239 -9.79 25.29 61.97
N GLN A 240 -9.19 26.47 62.10
CA GLN A 240 -8.89 27.39 61.00
C GLN A 240 -7.38 27.49 60.72
N SER A 241 -6.55 26.74 61.46
CA SER A 241 -5.09 26.77 61.34
C SER A 241 -4.59 25.55 60.54
N ASP A 242 -3.87 25.81 59.45
CA ASP A 242 -3.28 24.75 58.64
C ASP A 242 -2.20 23.96 59.40
N ASP A 243 -1.50 24.57 60.36
CA ASP A 243 -0.55 23.86 61.24
C ASP A 243 -1.26 22.81 62.13
N VAL A 244 -2.43 23.18 62.68
CA VAL A 244 -3.26 22.27 63.48
C VAL A 244 -3.84 21.16 62.59
N ARG A 245 -4.30 21.51 61.37
CA ARG A 245 -4.77 20.52 60.37
C ARG A 245 -3.68 19.52 60.03
N ASN A 246 -2.47 19.98 59.71
CA ASN A 246 -1.35 19.10 59.37
C ASN A 246 -1.03 18.11 60.49
N ASN A 247 -0.93 18.58 61.74
CA ASN A 247 -0.68 17.70 62.89
C ASN A 247 -1.83 16.70 63.11
N CYS A 248 -3.08 17.16 62.95
CA CYS A 248 -4.26 16.31 63.08
C CYS A 248 -4.30 15.22 62.01
N ILE A 249 -4.15 15.61 60.74
CA ILE A 249 -4.14 14.72 59.58
C ILE A 249 -3.01 13.70 59.72
N ALA A 250 -1.81 14.12 60.12
CA ALA A 250 -0.68 13.22 60.33
C ALA A 250 -0.98 12.17 61.41
N LEU A 251 -1.55 12.57 62.55
CA LEU A 251 -2.00 11.64 63.59
C LEU A 251 -3.04 10.65 63.03
N LEU A 252 -4.11 11.17 62.44
CA LEU A 252 -5.22 10.36 61.93
C LEU A 252 -4.75 9.39 60.83
N THR A 253 -3.77 9.78 60.01
CA THR A 253 -3.21 8.93 58.94
C THR A 253 -2.47 7.73 59.53
N VAL A 254 -1.66 7.94 60.56
CA VAL A 254 -0.98 6.84 61.28
C VAL A 254 -2.00 5.91 61.95
N LEU A 255 -3.07 6.47 62.53
CA LEU A 255 -4.15 5.67 63.11
C LEU A 255 -4.92 4.87 62.05
N ALA A 256 -5.13 5.45 60.86
CA ALA A 256 -5.75 4.78 59.70
C ALA A 256 -4.90 3.61 59.18
N GLN A 257 -3.60 3.82 59.00
CA GLN A 257 -2.66 2.77 58.59
C GLN A 257 -2.60 1.59 59.57
N ARG A 258 -2.92 1.84 60.84
CA ARG A 258 -3.00 0.81 61.89
C ARG A 258 -4.36 0.14 62.04
N GLY A 259 -5.33 0.52 61.22
CA GLY A 259 -6.67 -0.06 61.26
C GLY A 259 -7.55 0.42 62.43
N CYS A 260 -7.20 1.51 63.14
CA CYS A 260 -8.01 2.01 64.26
C CYS A 260 -9.44 2.42 63.85
N PHE A 261 -9.72 2.58 62.55
CA PHE A 261 -11.03 2.94 62.00
C PHE A 261 -11.97 1.74 61.78
N GLN A 262 -11.51 0.49 61.98
CA GLN A 262 -12.23 -0.74 61.62
C GLN A 262 -13.22 -1.23 62.68
N ASP A 263 -12.94 -1.02 63.97
CA ASP A 263 -13.72 -1.60 65.10
C ASP A 263 -14.87 -0.71 65.61
N LEU A 264 -15.21 0.37 64.90
CA LEU A 264 -16.07 1.45 65.42
C LEU A 264 -17.55 1.35 65.00
N ASN A 265 -17.94 0.24 64.37
CA ASN A 265 -19.32 0.00 63.90
C ASN A 265 -20.23 -0.66 64.96
N HIS A 266 -19.75 -0.92 66.18
CA HIS A 266 -20.49 -1.74 67.16
C HIS A 266 -21.26 -1.00 68.25
N ASP A 267 -21.17 0.33 68.35
CA ASP A 267 -21.94 1.08 69.35
C ASP A 267 -23.11 1.84 68.70
N GLU A 268 -24.26 1.17 68.59
CA GLU A 268 -25.56 1.78 68.25
C GLU A 268 -26.16 2.61 69.40
N GLU A 269 -25.45 2.78 70.53
CA GLU A 269 -25.97 3.44 71.73
C GLU A 269 -25.27 4.78 72.03
N ALA A 270 -25.49 5.82 71.21
CA ALA A 270 -25.37 7.23 71.63
C ALA A 270 -26.04 8.19 70.64
N ASN A 271 -26.62 9.29 71.14
CA ASN A 271 -27.22 10.41 70.38
C ASN A 271 -26.22 11.24 69.53
N GLU A 272 -25.06 10.68 69.17
CA GLU A 272 -23.99 11.36 68.43
C GLU A 272 -23.96 10.90 66.96
N PRO A 273 -23.61 11.78 66.00
CA PRO A 273 -23.53 11.39 64.60
C PRO A 273 -22.52 10.24 64.42
N PRO A 274 -22.80 9.28 63.52
CA PRO A 274 -21.86 8.20 63.23
C PRO A 274 -20.48 8.79 62.92
N LEU A 275 -19.42 8.23 63.50
CA LEU A 275 -18.04 8.75 63.38
C LEU A 275 -17.63 8.97 61.91
N ILE A 276 -18.18 8.19 61.00
CA ILE A 276 -17.97 8.31 59.57
C ILE A 276 -18.55 9.59 58.95
N VAL A 277 -19.73 10.03 59.39
CA VAL A 277 -20.33 11.30 58.94
C VAL A 277 -19.50 12.46 59.47
N LEU A 278 -19.08 12.38 60.73
CA LEU A 278 -18.15 13.36 61.31
C LEU A 278 -16.83 13.41 60.56
N PHE A 279 -16.28 12.26 60.14
CA PHE A 279 -15.08 12.19 59.32
C PHE A 279 -15.28 12.87 57.96
N ALA A 280 -16.38 12.56 57.27
CA ALA A 280 -16.73 13.16 55.99
C ALA A 280 -16.86 14.69 56.09
N ASP A 281 -17.46 15.20 57.16
CA ASP A 281 -17.57 16.65 57.38
C ASP A 281 -16.25 17.30 57.76
N ALA A 282 -15.46 16.66 58.64
CA ALA A 282 -14.19 17.20 59.11
C ALA A 282 -13.15 17.35 58.00
N ILE A 283 -13.13 16.43 57.02
CA ILE A 283 -12.11 16.44 55.96
C ILE A 283 -12.36 17.53 54.90
N LYS A 284 -13.62 17.95 54.69
CA LYS A 284 -14.00 18.96 53.67
C LYS A 284 -13.23 20.27 53.83
N GLY A 285 -13.06 20.76 55.07
CA GLY A 285 -12.31 21.99 55.34
C GLY A 285 -10.81 21.88 55.02
N SER A 286 -10.24 20.69 55.18
CA SER A 286 -8.83 20.43 54.87
C SER A 286 -8.61 20.29 53.36
N LEU A 287 -9.57 19.69 52.65
CA LEU A 287 -9.60 19.62 51.19
C LEU A 287 -9.66 21.02 50.54
N LEU A 288 -10.37 21.98 51.14
CA LEU A 288 -10.44 23.37 50.67
C LEU A 288 -9.29 24.28 51.15
N SER A 289 -8.29 23.75 51.87
CA SER A 289 -7.17 24.57 52.33
C SER A 289 -6.39 25.17 51.14
N SER A 290 -5.82 26.37 51.34
CA SER A 290 -4.86 26.95 50.38
C SER A 290 -3.49 26.28 50.42
N ASP A 291 -3.19 25.52 51.48
CA ASP A 291 -1.93 24.78 51.60
C ASP A 291 -2.02 23.43 50.88
N THR A 292 -1.19 23.27 49.85
CA THR A 292 -1.07 22.02 49.08
C THR A 292 -0.68 20.82 49.95
N GLN A 293 0.11 21.01 51.02
CA GLN A 293 0.49 19.91 51.91
C GLN A 293 -0.70 19.42 52.74
N VAL A 294 -1.56 20.33 53.21
CA VAL A 294 -2.80 19.99 53.92
C VAL A 294 -3.74 19.23 52.99
N GLN A 295 -3.89 19.69 51.73
CA GLN A 295 -4.71 19.01 50.73
C GLN A 295 -4.22 17.58 50.44
N ILE A 296 -2.92 17.40 50.19
CA ILE A 296 -2.32 16.08 49.94
C ILE A 296 -2.47 15.19 51.16
N GLY A 297 -2.16 15.70 52.36
CA GLY A 297 -2.32 14.95 53.60
C GLY A 297 -3.77 14.52 53.84
N ALA A 298 -4.75 15.37 53.52
CA ALA A 298 -6.16 15.03 53.63
C ALA A 298 -6.55 13.91 52.65
N LEU A 299 -6.05 13.96 51.40
CA LEU A 299 -6.26 12.90 50.42
C LEU A 299 -5.60 11.57 50.85
N ASP A 300 -4.38 11.62 51.38
CA ASP A 300 -3.66 10.44 51.87
C ASP A 300 -4.36 9.82 53.08
N LEU A 301 -4.93 10.65 53.97
CA LEU A 301 -5.77 10.18 55.08
C LEU A 301 -6.99 9.42 54.56
N ILE A 302 -7.71 9.97 53.57
CA ILE A 302 -8.83 9.28 52.94
C ILE A 302 -8.36 7.95 52.33
N PHE A 303 -7.29 7.97 51.53
CA PHE A 303 -6.73 6.77 50.90
C PHE A 303 -6.42 5.67 51.93
N HIS A 304 -5.68 5.99 53.00
CA HIS A 304 -5.33 5.01 54.03
C HIS A 304 -6.52 4.53 54.85
N SER A 305 -7.50 5.39 55.10
CA SER A 305 -8.74 5.01 55.81
C SER A 305 -9.53 3.95 55.02
N LEU A 306 -9.64 4.13 53.70
CA LEU A 306 -10.39 3.25 52.81
C LEU A 306 -9.60 1.98 52.43
N SER A 307 -8.27 2.03 52.42
CA SER A 307 -7.44 0.89 52.02
C SER A 307 -7.31 -0.20 53.10
N SER A 308 -7.79 0.04 54.32
CA SER A 308 -7.37 -0.75 55.49
C SER A 308 -8.17 -2.04 55.76
N GLY A 309 -9.36 -2.29 55.20
CA GLY A 309 -10.12 -3.53 55.53
C GLY A 309 -11.39 -3.85 54.72
N VAL A 310 -12.00 -5.03 55.00
CA VAL A 310 -13.12 -5.67 54.26
C VAL A 310 -14.47 -4.92 54.41
N LEU A 311 -14.61 -4.02 55.40
CA LEU A 311 -15.81 -3.21 55.66
C LEU A 311 -15.85 -1.87 54.88
N CYS A 312 -14.97 -1.71 53.87
CA CYS A 312 -14.74 -0.48 53.11
C CYS A 312 -15.95 0.03 52.31
N LEU A 313 -16.84 -0.84 51.83
CA LEU A 313 -17.94 -0.43 50.93
C LEU A 313 -18.92 0.56 51.56
N ARG A 314 -19.33 0.34 52.81
CA ARG A 314 -20.19 1.30 53.54
C ARG A 314 -19.46 2.62 53.78
N TRP A 315 -18.14 2.57 53.98
CA TRP A 315 -17.33 3.77 54.15
C TRP A 315 -17.28 4.62 52.89
N VAL A 316 -17.03 3.96 51.76
CA VAL A 316 -17.03 4.58 50.44
C VAL A 316 -18.39 5.20 50.12
N GLN A 317 -19.49 4.48 50.34
CA GLN A 317 -20.86 4.98 50.11
C GLN A 317 -21.14 6.28 50.88
N VAL A 318 -20.88 6.31 52.19
CA VAL A 318 -21.14 7.51 53.01
C VAL A 318 -20.29 8.70 52.56
N LEU A 319 -19.01 8.50 52.21
CA LEU A 319 -18.17 9.61 51.71
C LEU A 319 -18.70 10.20 50.40
N VAL A 320 -19.25 9.36 49.53
CA VAL A 320 -19.85 9.79 48.27
C VAL A 320 -21.19 10.51 48.51
N GLU A 321 -22.05 9.99 49.39
CA GLU A 321 -23.31 10.63 49.80
C GLU A 321 -23.06 12.00 50.41
N GLU A 322 -22.05 12.10 51.28
CA GLU A 322 -21.61 13.34 51.93
C GLU A 322 -20.83 14.30 51.00
N SER A 323 -20.84 14.03 49.68
CA SER A 323 -20.31 14.91 48.65
C SER A 323 -18.79 15.12 48.68
N VAL A 324 -18.03 14.24 49.35
CA VAL A 324 -16.56 14.37 49.44
C VAL A 324 -15.92 14.30 48.04
N ALA A 325 -16.49 13.50 47.13
CA ALA A 325 -16.03 13.42 45.74
C ALA A 325 -16.03 14.79 45.03
N ASP A 326 -17.01 15.65 45.28
CA ASP A 326 -17.10 16.97 44.63
C ASP A 326 -15.94 17.88 45.06
N TYR A 327 -15.54 17.82 46.33
CA TYR A 327 -14.37 18.54 46.82
C TYR A 327 -13.09 18.02 46.17
N ILE A 328 -12.97 16.71 45.96
CA ILE A 328 -11.80 16.11 45.29
C ILE A 328 -11.74 16.54 43.82
N PHE A 329 -12.87 16.56 43.11
CA PHE A 329 -12.93 17.08 41.73
C PHE A 329 -12.59 18.58 41.68
N GLU A 330 -13.03 19.37 42.66
CA GLU A 330 -12.70 20.79 42.72
C GLU A 330 -11.21 21.05 42.98
N ILE A 331 -10.57 20.28 43.88
CA ILE A 331 -9.11 20.32 44.06
C ILE A 331 -8.40 19.93 42.76
N LEU A 332 -8.84 18.84 42.12
CA LEU A 332 -8.22 18.39 40.87
C LEU A 332 -8.31 19.49 39.79
N ARG A 333 -9.44 20.19 39.71
CA ARG A 333 -9.66 21.33 38.81
C ARG A 333 -8.74 22.52 39.12
N LEU A 334 -8.48 22.79 40.40
CA LEU A 334 -7.64 23.90 40.89
C LEU A 334 -6.16 23.54 41.03
N SER A 335 -5.79 22.27 40.78
CA SER A 335 -4.45 21.76 41.05
C SER A 335 -3.34 22.37 40.18
N GLU A 336 -3.69 23.13 39.13
CA GLU A 336 -2.75 23.65 38.12
C GLU A 336 -1.82 22.57 37.53
N ASN A 337 -2.30 21.32 37.47
CA ASN A 337 -1.53 20.15 37.05
C ASN A 337 -0.29 19.84 37.91
N LYS A 338 -0.34 20.14 39.21
CA LYS A 338 0.68 19.67 40.17
C LYS A 338 0.59 18.16 40.33
N ASP A 339 1.65 17.47 39.90
CA ASP A 339 1.73 16.00 39.82
C ASP A 339 1.30 15.28 41.11
N SER A 340 1.82 15.72 42.27
CA SER A 340 1.51 15.11 43.56
C SER A 340 0.02 15.18 43.94
N ILE A 341 -0.65 16.29 43.59
CA ILE A 341 -2.08 16.46 43.86
C ILE A 341 -2.89 15.56 42.91
N VAL A 342 -2.56 15.58 41.61
CA VAL A 342 -3.24 14.76 40.61
C VAL A 342 -3.15 13.28 40.99
N VAL A 343 -1.97 12.79 41.38
CA VAL A 343 -1.78 11.41 41.80
C VAL A 343 -2.64 11.08 43.02
N SER A 344 -2.62 11.90 44.08
CA SER A 344 -3.41 11.64 45.28
C SER A 344 -4.93 11.70 45.03
N CYS A 345 -5.40 12.68 44.24
CA CYS A 345 -6.81 12.79 43.85
C CYS A 345 -7.28 11.53 43.09
N MET A 346 -6.52 11.10 42.09
CA MET A 346 -6.92 9.96 41.25
C MET A 346 -6.96 8.64 42.02
N ARG A 347 -6.04 8.42 42.97
CA ARG A 347 -6.04 7.22 43.83
C ARG A 347 -7.27 7.18 44.73
N VAL A 348 -7.68 8.32 45.29
CA VAL A 348 -8.89 8.39 46.13
C VAL A 348 -10.15 8.22 45.28
N LEU A 349 -10.24 8.89 44.12
CA LEU A 349 -11.39 8.74 43.22
C LEU A 349 -11.59 7.31 42.73
N GLU A 350 -10.52 6.55 42.50
CA GLU A 350 -10.64 5.13 42.20
C GLU A 350 -11.25 4.34 43.36
N LEU A 351 -10.81 4.56 44.60
CA LEU A 351 -11.43 3.89 45.75
C LEU A 351 -12.90 4.28 45.90
N LEU A 352 -13.25 5.54 45.64
CA LEU A 352 -14.63 5.99 45.68
C LEU A 352 -15.51 5.38 44.57
N SER A 353 -14.92 4.95 43.46
CA SER A 353 -15.65 4.27 42.39
C SER A 353 -16.26 2.92 42.80
N MET A 354 -15.85 2.35 43.93
CA MET A 354 -16.45 1.14 44.51
C MET A 354 -17.89 1.33 44.99
N ALA A 355 -18.38 2.58 45.12
CA ALA A 355 -19.79 2.88 45.39
C ALA A 355 -20.68 2.85 44.12
N GLU A 356 -20.17 2.43 42.96
CA GLU A 356 -20.95 2.24 41.74
C GLU A 356 -21.96 3.39 41.48
N ASP A 357 -23.27 3.13 41.58
CA ASP A 357 -24.36 4.06 41.23
C ASP A 357 -24.32 5.41 41.96
N GLU A 358 -24.03 5.45 43.27
CA GLU A 358 -23.96 6.72 44.01
C GLU A 358 -22.79 7.58 43.54
N PHE A 359 -21.66 6.95 43.21
CA PHE A 359 -20.48 7.65 42.72
C PHE A 359 -20.65 8.13 41.29
N MET A 360 -21.36 7.37 40.46
CA MET A 360 -21.61 7.71 39.06
C MET A 360 -22.26 9.09 38.88
N GLN A 361 -23.18 9.47 39.77
CA GLN A 361 -23.80 10.80 39.74
C GLN A 361 -22.81 11.94 39.99
N ARG A 362 -21.81 11.71 40.86
CA ARG A 362 -20.76 12.70 41.15
C ARG A 362 -19.69 12.71 40.06
N LEU A 363 -19.33 11.53 39.55
CA LEU A 363 -18.42 11.35 38.43
C LEU A 363 -18.89 12.09 37.18
N ALA A 364 -20.20 12.04 36.91
CA ALA A 364 -20.87 12.78 35.85
C ALA A 364 -20.60 14.30 35.91
N ILE A 365 -20.64 14.87 37.12
CA ILE A 365 -20.39 16.29 37.36
C ILE A 365 -18.90 16.62 37.19
N GLY A 366 -18.02 15.73 37.65
CA GLY A 366 -16.56 15.86 37.57
C GLY A 366 -15.93 15.51 36.21
N PHE A 367 -16.73 15.13 35.20
CA PHE A 367 -16.23 14.57 33.95
C PHE A 367 -15.28 15.51 33.17
N THR A 368 -15.60 16.80 33.10
CA THR A 368 -14.75 17.80 32.41
C THR A 368 -13.38 17.96 33.07
N THR A 369 -13.34 17.90 34.40
CA THR A 369 -12.10 17.90 35.17
C THR A 369 -11.26 16.66 34.89
N LEU A 370 -11.91 15.49 34.74
CA LEU A 370 -11.20 14.25 34.39
C LEU A 370 -10.60 14.28 32.98
N ILE A 371 -11.28 14.89 32.00
CA ILE A 371 -10.70 15.07 30.66
C ILE A 371 -9.44 15.95 30.73
N SER A 372 -9.49 17.04 31.50
CA SER A 372 -8.34 17.92 31.68
C SER A 372 -7.16 17.20 32.35
N ALA A 373 -7.45 16.39 33.38
CA ALA A 373 -6.46 15.54 34.03
C ALA A 373 -5.90 14.49 33.07
N LEU A 374 -6.75 13.86 32.25
CA LEU A 374 -6.33 12.89 31.24
C LEU A 374 -5.37 13.52 30.22
N HIS A 375 -5.69 14.72 29.73
CA HIS A 375 -4.83 15.45 28.81
C HIS A 375 -3.45 15.68 29.44
N TYR A 376 -3.37 16.15 30.69
CA TYR A 376 -2.10 16.33 31.38
C TYR A 376 -1.31 15.01 31.54
N VAL A 377 -1.93 13.95 32.09
CA VAL A 377 -1.22 12.70 32.34
C VAL A 377 -0.83 11.97 31.06
N SER A 378 -1.55 12.19 29.95
CA SER A 378 -1.23 11.61 28.64
C SER A 378 0.06 12.14 28.02
N GLU A 379 0.52 13.32 28.44
CA GLU A 379 1.76 13.93 27.96
C GLU A 379 3.01 13.42 28.70
N ILE A 380 2.84 12.66 29.78
CA ILE A 380 3.93 12.15 30.62
C ILE A 380 4.10 10.63 30.39
N PRO A 381 5.30 10.13 30.06
CA PRO A 381 5.50 8.71 29.78
C PRO A 381 5.29 7.86 31.03
N LEU A 382 4.55 6.74 30.91
CA LEU A 382 4.31 5.76 31.98
C LEU A 382 3.79 6.36 33.29
N HIS A 383 3.00 7.43 33.20
CA HIS A 383 2.52 8.13 34.38
C HIS A 383 1.59 7.23 35.23
N PRO A 384 1.77 7.15 36.57
CA PRO A 384 1.19 6.10 37.43
C PRO A 384 -0.34 6.09 37.49
N VAL A 385 -0.99 7.20 37.13
CA VAL A 385 -2.46 7.31 37.14
C VAL A 385 -3.12 7.35 35.77
N GLN A 386 -2.38 7.07 34.68
CA GLN A 386 -2.97 7.01 33.34
C GLN A 386 -4.09 5.98 33.24
N SER A 387 -3.86 4.74 33.69
CA SER A 387 -4.87 3.68 33.69
C SER A 387 -6.07 4.05 34.57
N HIS A 388 -5.81 4.52 35.79
CA HIS A 388 -6.83 4.99 36.72
C HIS A 388 -7.72 6.09 36.10
N THR A 389 -7.12 7.06 35.40
CA THR A 389 -7.86 8.15 34.75
C THR A 389 -8.71 7.64 33.60
N LEU A 390 -8.14 6.82 32.71
CA LEU A 390 -8.88 6.24 31.60
C LEU A 390 -10.04 5.34 32.07
N LYS A 391 -9.83 4.57 33.13
CA LYS A 391 -10.86 3.71 33.74
C LYS A 391 -12.06 4.53 34.21
N LEU A 392 -11.83 5.63 34.95
CA LEU A 392 -12.91 6.52 35.39
C LEU A 392 -13.61 7.20 34.20
N VAL A 393 -12.86 7.65 33.19
CA VAL A 393 -13.45 8.23 31.96
C VAL A 393 -14.32 7.21 31.25
N LEU A 394 -13.83 5.99 31.06
CA LEU A 394 -14.55 4.90 30.41
C LEU A 394 -15.83 4.55 31.18
N SER A 395 -15.75 4.37 32.51
CA SER A 395 -16.91 4.09 33.35
C SER A 395 -17.96 5.19 33.28
N CYS A 396 -17.54 6.46 33.25
CA CYS A 396 -18.46 7.59 33.08
C CYS A 396 -19.22 7.52 31.75
N MET A 397 -18.50 7.25 30.66
CA MET A 397 -19.08 7.20 29.32
C MET A 397 -20.03 6.02 29.14
N SER A 398 -19.66 4.82 29.60
CA SER A 398 -20.47 3.61 29.44
C SER A 398 -21.78 3.68 30.21
N SER A 399 -21.74 4.23 31.42
CA SER A 399 -22.91 4.29 32.30
C SER A 399 -23.79 5.51 32.04
N CYS A 400 -23.24 6.58 31.45
CA CYS A 400 -23.96 7.84 31.20
C CYS A 400 -23.68 8.39 29.79
N PRO A 401 -24.15 7.73 28.72
CA PRO A 401 -23.83 8.10 27.33
C PRO A 401 -24.28 9.52 26.93
N GLY A 402 -25.25 10.12 27.62
CA GLY A 402 -25.75 11.47 27.37
C GLY A 402 -24.88 12.62 27.89
N ILE A 403 -23.84 12.33 28.68
CA ILE A 403 -22.96 13.36 29.28
C ILE A 403 -21.94 13.91 28.28
N VAL A 404 -21.55 13.09 27.30
CA VAL A 404 -20.43 13.40 26.41
C VAL A 404 -20.89 14.35 25.30
N SER A 405 -20.41 15.61 25.38
CA SER A 405 -20.63 16.61 24.34
C SER A 405 -19.71 16.36 23.13
N MET A 406 -20.02 16.97 21.98
CA MET A 406 -19.18 16.85 20.79
C MET A 406 -17.74 17.32 21.02
N SER A 407 -17.53 18.40 21.79
CA SER A 407 -16.18 18.88 22.11
C SER A 407 -15.41 17.89 22.97
N HIS A 408 -16.09 17.25 23.93
CA HIS A 408 -15.46 16.20 24.76
C HIS A 408 -15.05 14.99 23.92
N ILE A 409 -15.85 14.57 22.94
CA ILE A 409 -15.50 13.47 22.04
C ILE A 409 -14.28 13.83 21.18
N GLU A 410 -14.26 15.02 20.58
CA GLU A 410 -13.12 15.46 19.75
C GLU A 410 -11.83 15.56 20.57
N GLU A 411 -11.91 16.09 21.80
CA GLU A 411 -10.77 16.19 22.72
C GLU A 411 -10.24 14.80 23.14
N LEU A 412 -11.12 13.91 23.60
CA LEU A 412 -10.75 12.55 23.99
C LEU A 412 -10.14 11.77 22.82
N ALA A 413 -10.75 11.82 21.63
CA ALA A 413 -10.21 11.17 20.45
C ALA A 413 -8.83 11.72 20.07
N THR A 414 -8.61 13.03 20.22
CA THR A 414 -7.32 13.68 19.94
C THR A 414 -6.25 13.23 20.92
N VAL A 415 -6.55 13.21 22.21
CA VAL A 415 -5.63 12.75 23.27
C VAL A 415 -5.27 11.29 23.05
N LEU A 416 -6.25 10.41 22.85
CA LEU A 416 -6.02 8.97 22.70
C LEU A 416 -5.26 8.64 21.41
N ALA A 417 -5.59 9.28 20.28
CA ALA A 417 -4.82 9.12 19.03
C ALA A 417 -3.37 9.60 19.22
N GLY A 418 -3.17 10.71 19.93
CA GLY A 418 -1.85 11.23 20.30
C GLY A 418 -1.05 10.26 21.15
N MET A 419 -1.67 9.61 22.14
CA MET A 419 -1.04 8.59 22.98
C MET A 419 -0.53 7.41 22.14
N PHE A 420 -1.35 6.87 21.23
CA PHE A 420 -0.92 5.79 20.33
C PHE A 420 0.20 6.23 19.39
N ARG A 421 0.09 7.40 18.75
CA ARG A 421 1.13 7.92 17.84
C ARG A 421 2.48 8.06 18.54
N LYS A 422 2.50 8.70 19.72
CA LYS A 422 3.73 8.93 20.49
C LYS A 422 4.32 7.63 21.02
N HIS A 423 3.48 6.63 21.29
CA HIS A 423 3.95 5.30 21.66
C HIS A 423 4.61 4.59 20.47
N THR A 424 4.00 4.65 19.28
CA THR A 424 4.59 4.12 18.04
C THR A 424 5.91 4.80 17.67
N SER A 425 6.04 6.11 17.86
CA SER A 425 7.29 6.83 17.58
C SER A 425 8.39 6.62 18.63
N GLY A 426 8.08 5.95 19.75
CA GLY A 426 8.99 5.76 20.87
C GLY A 426 9.18 6.98 21.77
N GLU A 427 8.38 8.03 21.59
CA GLU A 427 8.41 9.26 22.40
C GLU A 427 7.79 9.04 23.79
N LEU A 428 6.76 8.20 23.91
CA LEU A 428 6.08 7.87 25.17
C LEU A 428 5.99 6.36 25.39
N GLY A 429 6.26 5.90 26.61
CA GLY A 429 5.95 4.53 27.04
C GLY A 429 4.50 4.42 27.52
N MET A 430 3.82 3.33 27.14
CA MET A 430 2.45 3.00 27.55
C MET A 430 2.42 1.60 28.20
N LEU A 431 1.72 1.47 29.33
CA LEU A 431 1.49 0.17 29.96
C LEU A 431 0.38 -0.61 29.23
N SER A 432 0.43 -1.94 29.29
CA SER A 432 -0.57 -2.83 28.67
C SER A 432 -2.00 -2.51 29.12
N GLU A 433 -2.21 -2.24 30.40
CA GLU A 433 -3.53 -1.84 30.93
C GLU A 433 -4.03 -0.52 30.34
N THR A 434 -3.14 0.48 30.25
CA THR A 434 -3.43 1.77 29.61
C THR A 434 -3.80 1.61 28.14
N PHE A 435 -3.10 0.73 27.41
CA PHE A 435 -3.41 0.41 26.01
C PHE A 435 -4.82 -0.19 25.86
N MET A 436 -5.15 -1.20 26.67
CA MET A 436 -6.46 -1.85 26.64
C MET A 436 -7.59 -0.86 26.94
N LEU A 437 -7.42 -0.04 27.97
CA LEU A 437 -8.37 1.00 28.33
C LEU A 437 -8.50 2.05 27.22
N ALA A 438 -7.41 2.51 26.62
CA ALA A 438 -7.44 3.48 25.53
C ALA A 438 -8.22 2.97 24.31
N CYS A 439 -7.99 1.73 23.87
CA CYS A 439 -8.78 1.10 22.80
C CYS A 439 -10.27 1.04 23.16
N SER A 440 -10.59 0.63 24.38
CA SER A 440 -11.97 0.51 24.88
C SER A 440 -12.67 1.87 24.99
N THR A 441 -11.96 2.91 25.41
CA THR A 441 -12.49 4.28 25.46
C THR A 441 -12.82 4.79 24.06
N ILE A 442 -11.97 4.56 23.05
CA ILE A 442 -12.31 4.94 21.66
C ILE A 442 -13.53 4.17 21.16
N VAL A 443 -13.63 2.87 21.43
CA VAL A 443 -14.81 2.07 21.08
C VAL A 443 -16.09 2.68 21.68
N GLU A 444 -16.06 3.06 22.95
CA GLU A 444 -17.21 3.68 23.61
C GLU A 444 -17.50 5.10 23.07
N LEU A 445 -16.48 5.86 22.65
CA LEU A 445 -16.67 7.13 21.93
C LEU A 445 -17.44 6.93 20.62
N LEU A 446 -17.11 5.88 19.85
CA LEU A 446 -17.72 5.59 18.56
C LEU A 446 -19.20 5.17 18.69
N ARG A 447 -19.58 4.53 19.80
CA ARG A 447 -20.97 4.15 20.10
C ARG A 447 -21.85 5.33 20.51
N SER A 448 -21.25 6.47 20.87
CA SER A 448 -22.00 7.66 21.27
C SER A 448 -22.76 8.27 20.08
N PRO A 449 -24.05 8.63 20.22
CA PRO A 449 -24.82 9.24 19.13
C PRO A 449 -24.25 10.59 18.67
N SER A 450 -23.54 11.31 19.55
CA SER A 450 -22.92 12.60 19.25
C SER A 450 -21.69 12.49 18.32
N ALA A 451 -21.10 11.29 18.19
CA ALA A 451 -19.89 11.05 17.40
C ALA A 451 -20.08 11.34 15.91
N GLN A 452 -21.25 10.99 15.35
CA GLN A 452 -21.55 11.06 13.92
C GLN A 452 -21.43 12.46 13.31
N GLN A 453 -21.54 13.51 14.13
CA GLN A 453 -21.52 14.91 13.67
C GLN A 453 -20.09 15.48 13.59
N ILE A 454 -19.08 14.76 14.08
CA ILE A 454 -17.71 15.26 14.21
C ILE A 454 -16.87 14.85 12.99
N LYS A 455 -16.57 15.80 12.11
CA LYS A 455 -15.84 15.54 10.86
C LYS A 455 -14.43 14.99 11.07
N LYS A 456 -13.68 15.48 12.06
CA LYS A 456 -12.30 15.05 12.32
C LYS A 456 -12.19 13.68 12.99
N LEU A 457 -13.27 13.18 13.60
CA LEU A 457 -13.25 11.96 14.40
C LEU A 457 -12.77 10.75 13.59
N ALA A 458 -13.24 10.63 12.35
CA ALA A 458 -12.85 9.54 11.46
C ALA A 458 -11.34 9.50 11.19
N GLN A 459 -10.70 10.66 11.00
CA GLN A 459 -9.25 10.74 10.78
C GLN A 459 -8.49 10.32 12.05
N LEU A 460 -8.91 10.79 13.22
CA LEU A 460 -8.29 10.47 14.51
C LEU A 460 -8.43 8.99 14.85
N VAL A 461 -9.60 8.40 14.59
CA VAL A 461 -9.87 6.98 14.83
C VAL A 461 -9.04 6.10 13.89
N HIS A 462 -8.93 6.48 12.61
CA HIS A 462 -8.05 5.80 11.67
C HIS A 462 -6.59 5.83 12.12
N GLU A 463 -6.10 7.01 12.55
CA GLU A 463 -4.74 7.16 13.08
C GLU A 463 -4.51 6.30 14.33
N ALA A 464 -5.46 6.31 15.28
CA ALA A 464 -5.39 5.52 16.49
C ALA A 464 -5.38 4.01 16.20
N ALA A 465 -6.32 3.53 15.37
CA ALA A 465 -6.42 2.12 15.00
C ALA A 465 -5.17 1.63 14.25
N ARG A 466 -4.65 2.42 13.30
CA ARG A 466 -3.42 2.09 12.58
C ARG A 466 -2.24 1.93 13.53
N ASN A 467 -2.03 2.90 14.42
CA ASN A 467 -0.92 2.87 15.38
C ASN A 467 -1.07 1.71 16.38
N ALA A 468 -2.28 1.48 16.91
CA ALA A 468 -2.56 0.38 17.83
C ALA A 468 -2.25 -0.99 17.19
N VAL A 469 -2.72 -1.24 15.97
CA VAL A 469 -2.43 -2.49 15.24
C VAL A 469 -0.93 -2.61 14.97
N PHE A 470 -0.29 -1.56 14.43
CA PHE A 470 1.13 -1.60 14.10
C PHE A 470 2.00 -1.93 15.32
N LEU A 471 1.72 -1.32 16.48
CA LEU A 471 2.40 -1.61 17.74
C LEU A 471 2.26 -3.08 18.16
N CYS A 472 1.05 -3.62 18.07
CA CYS A 472 0.80 -5.02 18.44
C CYS A 472 1.58 -6.01 17.56
N LEU A 473 1.75 -5.69 16.27
CA LEU A 473 2.41 -6.56 15.29
C LEU A 473 3.94 -6.37 15.23
N SER A 474 4.48 -5.28 15.77
CA SER A 474 5.91 -4.93 15.70
C SER A 474 6.79 -5.62 16.76
N VAL A 475 6.20 -6.32 17.73
CA VAL A 475 6.93 -6.99 18.81
C VAL A 475 7.15 -8.47 18.44
N PRO A 476 8.37 -8.89 18.07
CA PRO A 476 8.63 -10.28 17.70
C PRO A 476 8.65 -11.19 18.93
N GLY A 477 7.92 -12.31 18.87
CA GLY A 477 8.19 -13.51 19.66
C GLY A 477 7.41 -13.76 20.95
N ASN A 478 6.23 -13.16 21.16
CA ASN A 478 5.28 -13.56 22.20
C ASN A 478 3.84 -13.26 21.77
N SER A 479 2.89 -14.12 22.16
CA SER A 479 1.46 -13.86 22.00
C SER A 479 1.11 -12.51 22.63
N ASN A 480 0.52 -11.62 21.83
CA ASN A 480 0.18 -10.28 22.27
C ASN A 480 -1.34 -10.16 22.46
N PRO A 481 -1.87 -10.38 23.68
CA PRO A 481 -3.30 -10.26 23.93
C PRO A 481 -3.84 -8.85 23.65
N LEU A 482 -2.98 -7.84 23.56
CA LEU A 482 -3.36 -6.48 23.20
C LEU A 482 -3.87 -6.37 21.75
N LEU A 483 -3.48 -7.31 20.87
CA LEU A 483 -3.95 -7.35 19.50
C LEU A 483 -5.48 -7.46 19.44
N LEU A 484 -6.10 -8.26 20.33
CA LEU A 484 -7.56 -8.42 20.40
C LEU A 484 -8.28 -7.08 20.64
N TYR A 485 -7.72 -6.21 21.49
CA TYR A 485 -8.28 -4.89 21.75
C TYR A 485 -8.14 -3.95 20.54
N SER A 486 -7.00 -4.01 19.85
CA SER A 486 -6.81 -3.23 18.61
C SER A 486 -7.73 -3.70 17.48
N LEU A 487 -7.98 -5.01 17.37
CA LEU A 487 -8.93 -5.61 16.43
C LEU A 487 -10.38 -5.23 16.77
N HIS A 488 -10.73 -5.21 18.06
CA HIS A 488 -12.04 -4.74 18.52
C HIS A 488 -12.27 -3.28 18.13
N LEU A 489 -11.27 -2.41 18.35
CA LEU A 489 -11.29 -1.03 17.89
C LEU A 489 -11.47 -0.93 16.37
N LEU A 490 -10.73 -1.71 15.60
CA LEU A 490 -10.81 -1.71 14.13
C LEU A 490 -12.19 -2.13 13.62
N LYS A 491 -12.78 -3.18 14.23
CA LYS A 491 -14.14 -3.66 13.94
C LYS A 491 -15.20 -2.61 14.26
N GLU A 492 -15.10 -1.95 15.40
CA GLU A 492 -16.05 -0.88 15.77
C GLU A 492 -15.87 0.35 14.87
N ALA A 493 -14.64 0.74 14.53
CA ALA A 493 -14.36 1.82 13.58
C ALA A 493 -14.99 1.57 12.21
N PHE A 494 -14.94 0.32 11.73
CA PHE A 494 -15.63 -0.08 10.50
C PHE A 494 -17.15 0.03 10.66
N THR A 495 -17.71 -0.45 11.77
CA THR A 495 -19.15 -0.39 12.04
C THR A 495 -19.65 1.06 12.09
N TYR A 496 -18.94 1.92 12.80
CA TYR A 496 -19.22 3.36 12.91
C TYR A 496 -19.27 4.04 11.54
N SER A 497 -18.34 3.73 10.64
CA SER A 497 -18.31 4.33 9.30
C SER A 497 -19.54 4.03 8.42
N HIS A 498 -20.32 3.01 8.79
CA HIS A 498 -21.55 2.58 8.10
C HIS A 498 -22.84 3.04 8.81
N GLN A 499 -22.76 3.49 10.07
CA GLN A 499 -23.89 4.00 10.84
C GLN A 499 -24.04 5.51 10.63
N GLY A 500 -24.92 5.92 9.70
CA GLY A 500 -25.27 7.33 9.45
C GLY A 500 -25.91 7.51 8.06
N SER A 501 -27.10 8.11 8.01
CA SER A 501 -27.91 8.20 6.77
C SER A 501 -27.36 9.19 5.73
N ASP A 502 -26.56 10.17 6.15
CA ASP A 502 -26.31 11.35 5.30
C ASP A 502 -24.88 11.40 4.72
N PHE A 503 -23.87 10.76 5.33
CA PHE A 503 -22.50 10.69 4.79
C PHE A 503 -21.77 9.43 5.27
N LYS A 504 -21.70 8.37 4.44
CA LYS A 504 -20.77 7.25 4.67
C LYS A 504 -19.35 7.80 4.66
N ASN A 505 -18.58 7.57 5.73
CA ASN A 505 -17.21 8.05 5.82
C ASN A 505 -16.29 7.13 4.99
N VAL A 506 -16.24 7.38 3.68
CA VAL A 506 -15.56 6.52 2.72
C VAL A 506 -14.08 6.36 3.04
N ASP A 507 -13.45 7.43 3.54
CA ASP A 507 -12.02 7.46 3.86
C ASP A 507 -11.69 6.55 5.06
N LEU A 508 -12.52 6.54 6.11
CA LEU A 508 -12.31 5.64 7.25
C LEU A 508 -12.44 4.17 6.86
N VAL A 509 -13.44 3.82 6.04
CA VAL A 509 -13.59 2.45 5.52
C VAL A 509 -12.36 2.02 4.72
N ASN A 510 -11.88 2.89 3.83
CA ASN A 510 -10.71 2.60 3.01
C ASN A 510 -9.47 2.43 3.88
N GLY A 511 -9.29 3.29 4.90
CA GLY A 511 -8.18 3.18 5.84
C GLY A 511 -8.24 1.90 6.68
N VAL A 512 -9.41 1.48 7.14
CA VAL A 512 -9.56 0.20 7.86
C VAL A 512 -9.21 -1.00 6.97
N ILE A 513 -9.70 -1.02 5.73
CA ILE A 513 -9.37 -2.07 4.76
C ILE A 513 -7.87 -2.06 4.46
N GLU A 514 -7.26 -0.88 4.26
CA GLU A 514 -5.82 -0.72 4.03
C GLU A 514 -5.00 -1.28 5.21
N ILE A 515 -5.43 -1.07 6.46
CA ILE A 515 -4.77 -1.64 7.65
C ILE A 515 -4.81 -3.18 7.60
N CYS A 516 -5.97 -3.75 7.27
CA CYS A 516 -6.14 -5.20 7.14
C CYS A 516 -5.25 -5.79 6.04
N GLU A 517 -5.25 -5.17 4.85
CA GLU A 517 -4.48 -5.62 3.68
C GLU A 517 -2.96 -5.48 3.89
N THR A 518 -2.53 -4.38 4.52
CA THR A 518 -1.10 -4.02 4.59
C THR A 518 -0.38 -4.63 5.78
N TYR A 519 -1.05 -4.74 6.94
CA TYR A 519 -0.39 -5.17 8.18
C TYR A 519 -0.92 -6.52 8.69
N ILE A 520 -2.24 -6.67 8.80
CA ILE A 520 -2.83 -7.84 9.47
C ILE A 520 -2.76 -9.10 8.60
N LEU A 521 -3.09 -9.01 7.31
CA LEU A 521 -3.10 -10.17 6.42
C LEU A 521 -1.70 -10.78 6.22
N PRO A 522 -0.63 -9.99 5.96
CA PRO A 522 0.73 -10.54 5.89
C PRO A 522 1.19 -11.14 7.24
N TRP A 523 0.85 -10.49 8.36
CA TRP A 523 1.17 -11.02 9.68
C TRP A 523 0.44 -12.34 9.96
N LEU A 524 -0.83 -12.46 9.57
CA LEU A 524 -1.63 -13.67 9.77
C LEU A 524 -0.99 -14.90 9.10
N GLY A 525 -0.44 -14.75 7.90
CA GLY A 525 0.28 -15.83 7.22
C GLY A 525 1.45 -16.37 8.06
N ASN A 526 2.28 -15.47 8.59
CA ASN A 526 3.42 -15.86 9.44
C ASN A 526 2.96 -16.40 10.81
N ALA A 527 1.91 -15.81 11.41
CA ALA A 527 1.39 -16.19 12.72
C ALA A 527 0.84 -17.62 12.75
N VAL A 528 0.22 -18.06 11.65
CA VAL A 528 -0.27 -19.44 11.49
C VAL A 528 0.91 -20.41 11.42
N ASP A 529 1.98 -20.08 10.68
CA ASP A 529 3.18 -20.91 10.59
C ASP A 529 3.98 -20.97 11.90
N GLU A 530 4.00 -19.87 12.67
CA GLU A 530 4.71 -19.74 13.96
C GLU A 530 3.94 -20.34 15.15
N GLY A 531 2.67 -20.73 14.96
CA GLY A 531 1.86 -21.40 15.97
C GLY A 531 1.30 -20.49 17.07
N GLU A 532 0.82 -19.30 16.69
CA GLU A 532 0.18 -18.33 17.60
C GLU A 532 -1.10 -18.88 18.29
N GLU A 533 -1.56 -18.18 19.33
CA GLU A 533 -2.75 -18.59 20.10
C GLU A 533 -4.04 -18.54 19.25
N GLU A 534 -4.85 -19.59 19.35
CA GLU A 534 -6.10 -19.73 18.58
C GLU A 534 -7.04 -18.53 18.73
N GLU A 535 -7.14 -17.96 19.94
CA GLU A 535 -8.02 -16.83 20.24
C GLU A 535 -7.66 -15.58 19.43
N ILE A 536 -6.38 -15.32 19.22
CA ILE A 536 -5.88 -14.17 18.43
C ILE A 536 -6.25 -14.35 16.95
N ILE A 537 -5.99 -15.55 16.41
CA ILE A 537 -6.32 -15.90 15.02
C ILE A 537 -7.83 -15.78 14.79
N LEU A 538 -8.64 -16.33 15.70
CA LEU A 538 -10.10 -16.16 15.67
C LEU A 538 -10.54 -14.71 15.68
N GLY A 539 -9.89 -13.86 16.49
CA GLY A 539 -10.13 -12.42 16.52
C GLY A 539 -9.88 -11.73 15.17
N VAL A 540 -8.80 -12.12 14.47
CA VAL A 540 -8.50 -11.62 13.12
C VAL A 540 -9.57 -12.08 12.12
N LEU A 541 -9.87 -13.38 12.09
CA LEU A 541 -10.88 -13.93 11.18
C LEU A 541 -12.26 -13.31 11.42
N GLU A 542 -12.64 -13.06 12.67
CA GLU A 542 -13.89 -12.39 13.01
C GLU A 542 -13.91 -10.93 12.52
N THR A 543 -12.80 -10.23 12.61
CA THR A 543 -12.67 -8.85 12.12
C THR A 543 -12.84 -8.80 10.60
N PHE A 544 -12.12 -9.66 9.86
CA PHE A 544 -12.24 -9.74 8.41
C PHE A 544 -13.65 -10.15 7.97
N HIS A 545 -14.25 -11.15 8.62
CA HIS A 545 -15.61 -11.57 8.32
C HIS A 545 -16.63 -10.44 8.61
N SER A 546 -16.48 -9.68 9.69
CA SER A 546 -17.35 -8.54 9.98
C SER A 546 -17.29 -7.46 8.90
N ILE A 547 -16.09 -7.16 8.39
CA ILE A 547 -15.86 -6.24 7.26
C ILE A 547 -16.59 -6.75 6.01
N LEU A 548 -16.43 -8.04 5.69
CA LEU A 548 -17.07 -8.66 4.54
C LEU A 548 -18.60 -8.59 4.62
N LEU A 549 -19.20 -8.79 5.80
CA LEU A 549 -20.66 -8.77 5.98
C LEU A 549 -21.29 -7.37 5.86
N GLN A 550 -20.64 -6.33 6.39
CA GLN A 550 -21.27 -5.01 6.58
C GLN A 550 -20.99 -3.99 5.46
N GLY A 551 -19.98 -4.20 4.62
CA GLY A 551 -19.54 -3.15 3.69
C GLY A 551 -20.30 -3.06 2.36
N THR A 552 -20.12 -1.91 1.67
CA THR A 552 -20.64 -1.67 0.31
C THR A 552 -19.97 -2.59 -0.71
N ASP A 553 -20.76 -3.13 -1.64
CA ASP A 553 -20.36 -4.20 -2.58
C ASP A 553 -18.99 -3.99 -3.22
N VAL A 554 -18.72 -2.79 -3.77
CA VAL A 554 -17.46 -2.51 -4.49
C VAL A 554 -16.20 -2.66 -3.62
N ARG A 555 -16.22 -2.19 -2.37
CA ARG A 555 -15.01 -2.16 -1.51
C ARG A 555 -14.77 -3.48 -0.81
N THR A 556 -15.83 -4.11 -0.31
CA THR A 556 -15.73 -5.45 0.29
C THR A 556 -15.41 -6.51 -0.75
N ARG A 557 -15.85 -6.33 -2.00
CA ARG A 557 -15.38 -7.11 -3.14
C ARG A 557 -13.89 -6.97 -3.35
N LYS A 558 -13.36 -5.74 -3.40
CA LYS A 558 -11.91 -5.53 -3.55
C LYS A 558 -11.12 -6.20 -2.42
N PHE A 559 -11.57 -6.05 -1.18
CA PHE A 559 -10.95 -6.72 -0.04
C PHE A 559 -11.00 -8.25 -0.17
N ALA A 560 -12.15 -8.81 -0.57
CA ALA A 560 -12.30 -10.24 -0.82
C ALA A 560 -11.39 -10.74 -1.96
N GLU A 561 -11.24 -9.96 -3.03
CA GLU A 561 -10.29 -10.20 -4.13
C GLU A 561 -8.83 -10.20 -3.64
N VAL A 562 -8.47 -9.31 -2.70
CA VAL A 562 -7.14 -9.31 -2.07
C VAL A 562 -6.92 -10.55 -1.20
N LEU A 563 -7.92 -10.96 -0.42
CA LEU A 563 -7.85 -12.19 0.38
C LEU A 563 -7.57 -13.40 -0.52
N VAL A 564 -8.44 -13.68 -1.51
CA VAL A 564 -8.26 -14.85 -2.40
C VAL A 564 -7.00 -14.78 -3.26
N SER A 565 -6.49 -13.58 -3.58
CA SER A 565 -5.20 -13.44 -4.27
C SER A 565 -3.99 -13.71 -3.35
N SER A 566 -4.20 -13.76 -2.03
CA SER A 566 -3.18 -14.00 -1.00
C SER A 566 -3.24 -15.42 -0.43
N SER A 567 -3.63 -16.39 -1.25
CA SER A 567 -3.73 -17.81 -0.88
C SER A 567 -4.68 -18.10 0.30
N TRP A 568 -5.83 -17.42 0.32
CA TRP A 568 -6.76 -17.48 1.45
C TRP A 568 -7.33 -18.86 1.71
N PHE A 569 -7.56 -19.67 0.67
CA PHE A 569 -8.10 -21.02 0.86
C PHE A 569 -7.04 -21.91 1.53
N SER A 570 -5.80 -21.89 1.04
CA SER A 570 -4.69 -22.62 1.68
C SER A 570 -4.47 -22.16 3.14
N LEU A 571 -4.48 -20.86 3.41
CA LEU A 571 -4.36 -20.32 4.76
C LEU A 571 -5.52 -20.79 5.66
N SER A 572 -6.75 -20.75 5.14
CA SER A 572 -7.96 -21.19 5.85
C SER A 572 -7.87 -22.67 6.27
N PHE A 573 -7.44 -23.56 5.36
CA PHE A 573 -7.25 -24.98 5.68
C PHE A 573 -6.02 -25.21 6.55
N GLY A 574 -4.98 -24.37 6.46
CA GLY A 574 -3.87 -24.34 7.43
C GLY A 574 -4.35 -24.07 8.85
N CYS A 575 -5.21 -23.06 9.05
CA CYS A 575 -5.86 -22.79 10.33
C CYS A 575 -6.67 -23.99 10.83
N LEU A 576 -7.43 -24.66 9.97
CA LEU A 576 -8.21 -25.84 10.34
C LEU A 576 -7.34 -27.05 10.74
N GLY A 577 -6.18 -27.19 10.10
CA GLY A 577 -5.20 -28.25 10.42
C GLY A 577 -4.49 -28.02 11.76
N LEU A 578 -4.17 -26.76 12.08
CA LEU A 578 -3.47 -26.39 13.31
C LEU A 578 -4.41 -26.26 14.52
N PHE A 579 -5.64 -25.78 14.30
CA PHE A 579 -6.63 -25.54 15.35
C PHE A 579 -7.91 -26.35 15.11
N PRO A 580 -7.98 -27.61 15.59
CA PRO A 580 -9.10 -28.53 15.32
C PRO A 580 -10.32 -28.25 16.21
N SER A 581 -10.63 -26.98 16.50
CA SER A 581 -11.78 -26.60 17.30
C SER A 581 -13.03 -26.40 16.43
N ASN A 582 -14.20 -26.66 17.02
CA ASN A 582 -15.47 -26.36 16.34
C ASN A 582 -15.63 -24.86 16.07
N GLN A 583 -15.09 -23.99 16.92
CA GLN A 583 -15.19 -22.54 16.74
C GLN A 583 -14.39 -22.07 15.53
N MET A 584 -13.16 -22.56 15.37
CA MET A 584 -12.32 -22.31 14.20
C MET A 584 -12.99 -22.82 12.93
N LYS A 585 -13.47 -24.07 12.95
CA LYS A 585 -14.21 -24.68 11.84
C LYS A 585 -15.39 -23.83 11.38
N CYS A 586 -16.27 -23.45 12.30
CA CYS A 586 -17.41 -22.58 12.00
C CYS A 586 -16.96 -21.24 11.42
N ARG A 587 -15.96 -20.60 12.03
CA ARG A 587 -15.48 -19.28 11.61
C ARG A 587 -14.91 -19.30 10.19
N VAL A 588 -14.05 -20.28 9.89
CA VAL A 588 -13.41 -20.43 8.57
C VAL A 588 -14.46 -20.64 7.47
N TYR A 589 -15.36 -21.61 7.63
CA TYR A 589 -16.35 -21.89 6.58
C TYR A 589 -17.34 -20.76 6.36
N LEU A 590 -17.84 -20.13 7.42
CA LEU A 590 -18.73 -18.99 7.28
C LEU A 590 -18.02 -17.83 6.55
N MET A 591 -16.75 -17.60 6.87
CA MET A 591 -15.95 -16.59 6.19
C MET A 591 -15.68 -16.95 4.73
N LEU A 592 -15.36 -18.22 4.41
CA LEU A 592 -15.23 -18.69 3.03
C LEU A 592 -16.51 -18.43 2.23
N GLY A 593 -17.69 -18.71 2.81
CA GLY A 593 -18.97 -18.38 2.20
C GLY A 593 -19.11 -16.88 1.89
N SER A 594 -18.78 -16.01 2.85
CA SER A 594 -18.84 -14.55 2.64
C SER A 594 -17.81 -14.03 1.64
N VAL A 595 -16.58 -14.58 1.61
CA VAL A 595 -15.57 -14.23 0.60
C VAL A 595 -16.10 -14.57 -0.80
N ILE A 596 -16.69 -15.75 -0.96
CA ILE A 596 -17.23 -16.21 -2.24
C ILE A 596 -18.40 -15.33 -2.71
N ASP A 597 -19.30 -14.92 -1.81
CA ASP A 597 -20.37 -13.97 -2.16
C ASP A 597 -19.81 -12.66 -2.71
N ARG A 598 -18.74 -12.14 -2.09
CA ARG A 598 -18.14 -10.87 -2.51
C ARG A 598 -17.37 -11.00 -3.83
N VAL A 599 -16.75 -12.16 -4.10
CA VAL A 599 -15.93 -12.39 -5.31
C VAL A 599 -16.77 -12.75 -6.54
N LEU A 600 -17.75 -13.64 -6.39
CA LEU A 600 -18.52 -14.17 -7.52
C LEU A 600 -19.91 -13.52 -7.69
N GLY A 601 -20.45 -12.88 -6.65
CA GLY A 601 -21.78 -12.29 -6.62
C GLY A 601 -22.62 -12.79 -5.44
N HIS A 602 -23.62 -12.00 -5.06
CA HIS A 602 -24.45 -12.26 -3.87
C HIS A 602 -25.08 -13.66 -3.89
N ASP A 603 -25.12 -14.29 -2.71
CA ASP A 603 -25.73 -15.59 -2.39
C ASP A 603 -25.03 -16.86 -2.92
N LEU A 604 -23.94 -16.75 -3.69
CA LEU A 604 -23.23 -17.92 -4.19
C LEU A 604 -22.51 -18.73 -3.09
N GLY A 605 -22.17 -18.12 -1.96
CA GLY A 605 -21.57 -18.75 -0.79
C GLY A 605 -22.56 -19.52 0.09
N GLN A 606 -23.86 -19.48 -0.21
CA GLN A 606 -24.90 -20.12 0.60
C GLN A 606 -24.70 -21.63 0.80
N PRO A 607 -24.27 -22.43 -0.20
CA PRO A 607 -24.03 -23.87 -0.01
C PRO A 607 -23.05 -24.17 1.14
N ILE A 608 -22.02 -23.34 1.33
CA ILE A 608 -21.06 -23.51 2.43
C ILE A 608 -21.73 -23.21 3.78
N ARG A 609 -22.53 -22.15 3.85
CA ARG A 609 -23.26 -21.77 5.08
C ARG A 609 -24.33 -22.79 5.47
N ASP A 610 -24.88 -23.52 4.52
CA ASP A 610 -25.84 -24.59 4.79
C ASP A 610 -25.16 -25.88 5.23
N ALA A 611 -23.93 -26.14 4.77
CA ALA A 611 -23.23 -27.41 5.00
C ALA A 611 -22.12 -27.37 6.08
N TYR A 612 -21.65 -26.21 6.53
CA TYR A 612 -20.39 -26.07 7.29
C TYR A 612 -20.25 -26.95 8.54
N LEU A 613 -21.35 -27.28 9.23
CA LEU A 613 -21.32 -28.17 10.40
C LEU A 613 -20.85 -29.58 10.02
N HIS A 614 -21.17 -30.03 8.82
CA HIS A 614 -20.89 -31.37 8.29
C HIS A 614 -19.61 -31.44 7.44
N LEU A 615 -19.00 -30.29 7.09
CA LEU A 615 -17.77 -30.25 6.30
C LEU A 615 -16.52 -30.62 7.14
N PRO A 616 -15.61 -31.48 6.66
CA PRO A 616 -14.40 -31.91 7.39
C PRO A 616 -13.26 -30.89 7.27
N SER A 617 -12.43 -30.81 8.32
CA SER A 617 -11.29 -29.89 8.37
C SER A 617 -10.16 -30.23 7.39
N ASP A 618 -10.00 -31.49 6.99
CA ASP A 618 -8.96 -31.94 6.05
C ASP A 618 -9.46 -31.83 4.60
N PRO A 619 -8.72 -31.17 3.68
CA PRO A 619 -9.02 -31.16 2.25
C PRO A 619 -9.20 -32.55 1.61
N LEU A 620 -8.49 -33.58 2.07
CA LEU A 620 -8.64 -34.94 1.54
C LEU A 620 -9.99 -35.56 1.92
N ASP A 621 -10.50 -35.25 3.10
CA ASP A 621 -11.82 -35.69 3.54
C ASP A 621 -12.93 -34.98 2.75
N LEU A 622 -12.71 -33.73 2.31
CA LEU A 622 -13.62 -33.06 1.37
C LEU A 622 -13.71 -33.81 0.05
N LEU A 623 -12.57 -34.25 -0.49
CA LEU A 623 -12.52 -35.07 -1.71
C LEU A 623 -13.20 -36.43 -1.52
N PHE A 624 -13.08 -37.02 -0.33
CA PHE A 624 -13.78 -38.25 0.01
C PHE A 624 -15.31 -38.05 0.02
N LEU A 625 -15.80 -36.97 0.63
CA LEU A 625 -17.24 -36.62 0.64
C LEU A 625 -17.78 -36.36 -0.77
N LEU A 626 -17.00 -35.69 -1.61
CA LEU A 626 -17.37 -35.41 -3.00
C LEU A 626 -17.64 -36.70 -3.78
N GLY A 627 -16.81 -37.73 -3.59
CA GLY A 627 -16.92 -39.03 -4.26
C GLY A 627 -18.03 -39.96 -3.74
N GLN A 628 -18.80 -39.56 -2.72
CA GLN A 628 -19.86 -40.40 -2.15
C GLN A 628 -21.15 -40.39 -2.97
N LYS A 629 -21.93 -41.46 -2.85
CA LYS A 629 -23.27 -41.58 -3.44
C LYS A 629 -24.29 -40.80 -2.61
N SER A 630 -24.93 -39.78 -3.19
CA SER A 630 -25.84 -38.88 -2.47
C SER A 630 -27.34 -39.23 -2.60
N SER A 631 -27.67 -40.48 -2.92
CA SER A 631 -29.06 -40.91 -3.18
C SER A 631 -30.00 -40.62 -1.99
N ASN A 632 -30.80 -39.55 -2.10
CA ASN A 632 -31.77 -39.06 -1.12
C ASN A 632 -31.20 -38.51 0.21
N ASP A 633 -29.90 -38.17 0.25
CA ASP A 633 -29.28 -37.53 1.41
C ASP A 633 -29.07 -36.04 1.16
N TYR A 634 -29.99 -35.21 1.67
CA TYR A 634 -29.92 -33.75 1.49
C TYR A 634 -28.70 -33.12 2.16
N GLU A 635 -28.22 -33.67 3.28
CA GLU A 635 -27.03 -33.15 3.98
C GLU A 635 -25.78 -33.40 3.14
N LEU A 636 -25.64 -34.62 2.58
CA LEU A 636 -24.54 -34.96 1.69
C LEU A 636 -24.57 -34.17 0.37
N ILE A 637 -25.75 -33.94 -0.22
CA ILE A 637 -25.89 -33.09 -1.43
C ILE A 637 -25.41 -31.66 -1.12
N SER A 638 -25.82 -31.11 0.02
CA SER A 638 -25.39 -29.78 0.47
C SER A 638 -23.86 -29.72 0.67
N CYS A 639 -23.28 -30.73 1.32
CA CYS A 639 -21.82 -30.86 1.46
C CYS A 639 -21.11 -30.93 0.10
N GLN A 640 -21.62 -31.72 -0.85
CA GLN A 640 -21.04 -31.86 -2.18
C GLN A 640 -21.08 -30.54 -2.96
N ALA A 641 -22.18 -29.78 -2.86
CA ALA A 641 -22.29 -28.45 -3.44
C ALA A 641 -21.27 -27.47 -2.82
N ALA A 642 -21.12 -27.48 -1.50
CA ALA A 642 -20.12 -26.66 -0.81
C ALA A 642 -18.68 -27.03 -1.20
N VAL A 643 -18.36 -28.33 -1.29
CA VAL A 643 -17.03 -28.82 -1.69
C VAL A 643 -16.71 -28.41 -3.13
N LEU A 644 -17.65 -28.61 -4.08
CA LEU A 644 -17.47 -28.16 -5.47
C LEU A 644 -17.23 -26.66 -5.53
N LEU A 645 -17.99 -25.86 -4.76
CA LEU A 645 -17.82 -24.42 -4.73
C LEU A 645 -16.45 -24.01 -4.19
N ILE A 646 -16.00 -24.59 -3.07
CA ILE A 646 -14.67 -24.31 -2.48
C ILE A 646 -13.56 -24.63 -3.49
N LEU A 647 -13.59 -25.84 -4.05
CA LEU A 647 -12.58 -26.27 -5.04
C LEU A 647 -12.62 -25.36 -6.27
N TYR A 648 -13.81 -25.03 -6.76
CA TYR A 648 -13.99 -24.20 -7.95
C TYR A 648 -13.39 -22.81 -7.74
N VAL A 649 -13.74 -22.12 -6.65
CA VAL A 649 -13.19 -20.78 -6.41
C VAL A 649 -11.68 -20.83 -6.16
N SER A 650 -11.18 -21.81 -5.41
CA SER A 650 -9.73 -21.98 -5.23
C SER A 650 -8.99 -22.15 -6.57
N SER A 651 -9.58 -22.90 -7.53
CA SER A 651 -8.99 -23.12 -8.86
C SER A 651 -8.96 -21.86 -9.73
N LEU A 652 -9.87 -20.90 -9.52
CA LEU A 652 -9.87 -19.63 -10.26
C LEU A 652 -8.65 -18.75 -9.92
N TYR A 653 -8.05 -18.98 -8.76
CA TYR A 653 -6.87 -18.27 -8.25
C TYR A 653 -5.62 -19.16 -8.21
N ASP A 654 -5.64 -20.30 -8.92
CA ASP A 654 -4.56 -21.28 -8.98
C ASP A 654 -4.09 -21.81 -7.60
N GLU A 655 -4.97 -21.78 -6.59
CA GLU A 655 -4.70 -22.39 -5.28
C GLU A 655 -4.92 -23.90 -5.31
N ARG A 656 -3.94 -24.66 -4.81
CA ARG A 656 -3.97 -26.12 -4.77
C ARG A 656 -4.24 -26.62 -3.35
N LEU A 657 -5.51 -26.95 -3.06
CA LEU A 657 -5.91 -27.54 -1.77
C LEU A 657 -5.56 -29.03 -1.64
N ALA A 658 -5.53 -29.74 -2.75
CA ALA A 658 -5.17 -31.16 -2.82
C ALA A 658 -4.49 -31.46 -4.16
N ASP A 659 -3.90 -32.65 -4.28
CA ASP A 659 -3.27 -33.08 -5.53
C ASP A 659 -4.30 -33.16 -6.67
N ILE A 660 -3.96 -32.61 -7.84
CA ILE A 660 -4.87 -32.48 -8.98
C ILE A 660 -5.40 -33.85 -9.45
N ASN A 661 -4.65 -34.94 -9.27
CA ASN A 661 -5.13 -36.29 -9.59
C ASN A 661 -6.23 -36.75 -8.64
N GLN A 662 -6.08 -36.44 -7.35
CA GLN A 662 -7.06 -36.80 -6.34
C GLN A 662 -8.34 -36.00 -6.54
N VAL A 663 -8.22 -34.71 -6.86
CA VAL A 663 -9.35 -33.86 -7.25
C VAL A 663 -10.07 -34.46 -8.47
N LEU A 664 -9.33 -34.78 -9.54
CA LEU A 664 -9.90 -35.36 -10.75
C LEU A 664 -10.57 -36.72 -10.47
N ALA A 665 -9.92 -37.62 -9.73
CA ALA A 665 -10.48 -38.93 -9.39
C ALA A 665 -11.78 -38.80 -8.59
N SER A 666 -11.84 -37.89 -7.62
CA SER A 666 -13.06 -37.61 -6.85
C SER A 666 -14.17 -36.98 -7.70
N LEU A 667 -13.84 -36.07 -8.63
CA LEU A 667 -14.79 -35.50 -9.58
C LEU A 667 -15.37 -36.58 -10.51
N GLU A 668 -14.51 -37.46 -11.04
CA GLU A 668 -14.93 -38.58 -11.90
C GLU A 668 -15.84 -39.55 -11.16
N GLN A 669 -15.49 -39.88 -9.92
CA GLN A 669 -16.32 -40.71 -9.06
C GLN A 669 -17.67 -40.04 -8.76
N HIS A 670 -17.68 -38.73 -8.50
CA HIS A 670 -18.91 -37.96 -8.30
C HIS A 670 -19.83 -38.02 -9.53
N ILE A 671 -19.28 -37.81 -10.74
CA ILE A 671 -20.03 -37.87 -12.01
C ILE A 671 -20.62 -39.28 -12.22
N LEU A 672 -19.81 -40.33 -12.03
CA LEU A 672 -20.23 -41.72 -12.27
C LEU A 672 -21.40 -42.12 -11.34
N ILE A 673 -21.29 -41.79 -10.07
CA ILE A 673 -22.19 -42.31 -9.03
C ILE A 673 -23.45 -41.42 -8.87
N ASN A 674 -23.36 -40.12 -9.13
CA ASN A 674 -24.45 -39.15 -8.93
C ASN A 674 -25.06 -38.59 -10.22
N SER A 675 -24.70 -39.14 -11.39
CA SER A 675 -25.26 -38.76 -12.71
C SER A 675 -26.78 -38.58 -12.74
N ARG A 676 -27.53 -39.44 -12.03
CA ARG A 676 -29.00 -39.30 -11.91
C ARG A 676 -29.43 -38.03 -11.18
N ASN A 677 -28.79 -37.71 -10.07
CA ASN A 677 -29.09 -36.50 -9.28
C ASN A 677 -28.80 -35.23 -10.09
N ILE A 678 -27.69 -35.25 -10.85
CA ILE A 678 -27.31 -34.17 -11.77
C ILE A 678 -28.37 -34.05 -12.88
N SER A 679 -28.75 -35.16 -13.51
CA SER A 679 -29.75 -35.17 -14.60
C SER A 679 -31.16 -34.73 -14.17
N CYS A 680 -31.55 -34.96 -12.91
CA CYS A 680 -32.87 -34.60 -12.40
C CYS A 680 -33.00 -33.14 -11.94
N GLY A 681 -31.95 -32.32 -12.09
CA GLY A 681 -31.96 -30.91 -11.66
C GLY A 681 -32.00 -30.71 -10.14
N ILE A 682 -31.75 -31.78 -9.36
CA ILE A 682 -31.67 -31.73 -7.89
C ILE A 682 -30.44 -30.91 -7.46
N SER A 683 -29.40 -30.94 -8.30
CA SER A 683 -28.24 -30.05 -8.25
C SER A 683 -28.52 -28.82 -9.11
N GLY A 684 -28.67 -27.63 -8.53
CA GLY A 684 -28.99 -26.40 -9.28
C GLY A 684 -27.98 -26.09 -10.40
N GLY A 685 -28.40 -25.33 -11.43
CA GLY A 685 -27.59 -25.06 -12.63
C GLY A 685 -26.17 -24.53 -12.37
N ASN A 686 -25.97 -23.75 -11.31
CA ASN A 686 -24.66 -23.25 -10.89
C ASN A 686 -23.70 -24.37 -10.46
N MET A 687 -24.19 -25.39 -9.75
CA MET A 687 -23.37 -26.53 -9.29
C MET A 687 -22.85 -27.34 -10.49
N PHE A 688 -23.67 -27.48 -11.53
CA PHE A 688 -23.27 -28.16 -12.76
C PHE A 688 -22.20 -27.36 -13.52
N THR A 689 -22.36 -26.04 -13.65
CA THR A 689 -21.33 -25.19 -14.26
C THR A 689 -20.00 -25.24 -13.48
N GLN A 690 -20.05 -25.22 -12.14
CA GLN A 690 -18.86 -25.39 -11.30
C GLN A 690 -18.16 -26.72 -11.55
N LEU A 691 -18.92 -27.81 -11.64
CA LEU A 691 -18.42 -29.15 -11.94
C LEU A 691 -17.73 -29.21 -13.30
N VAL A 692 -18.36 -28.65 -14.36
CA VAL A 692 -17.78 -28.59 -15.71
C VAL A 692 -16.48 -27.78 -15.72
N ASN A 693 -16.48 -26.61 -15.07
CA ASN A 693 -15.31 -25.73 -15.00
C ASN A 693 -14.16 -26.38 -14.22
N LEU A 694 -14.45 -27.05 -13.10
CA LEU A 694 -13.45 -27.79 -12.31
C LEU A 694 -12.89 -29.00 -13.03
N TYR A 695 -13.75 -29.77 -13.69
CA TYR A 695 -13.33 -30.91 -14.48
C TYR A 695 -12.42 -30.45 -15.62
N GLY A 696 -12.81 -29.39 -16.33
CA GLY A 696 -12.01 -28.79 -17.38
C GLY A 696 -10.69 -28.20 -16.88
N TYR A 697 -10.68 -27.54 -15.72
CA TYR A 697 -9.45 -27.04 -15.10
C TYR A 697 -8.49 -28.18 -14.80
N SER A 698 -9.01 -29.22 -14.14
CA SER A 698 -8.23 -30.40 -13.78
C SER A 698 -7.64 -31.03 -15.03
N ARG A 699 -8.45 -31.28 -16.07
CA ARG A 699 -8.04 -31.85 -17.36
C ARG A 699 -7.11 -30.97 -18.17
N GLY A 700 -7.25 -29.65 -18.11
CA GLY A 700 -6.40 -28.69 -18.81
C GLY A 700 -4.95 -28.68 -18.33
N ASP A 701 -4.70 -28.98 -17.04
CA ASP A 701 -3.34 -29.10 -16.48
C ASP A 701 -2.61 -30.38 -16.98
N LEU A 702 -3.36 -31.44 -17.33
CA LEU A 702 -2.82 -32.75 -17.76
C LEU A 702 -2.18 -32.78 -19.14
N LEU A 703 -2.40 -31.78 -20.00
CA LEU A 703 -1.74 -31.74 -21.31
C LEU A 703 -0.20 -31.62 -21.20
N SER A 704 0.31 -31.38 -19.98
CA SER A 704 1.73 -31.31 -19.63
C SER A 704 2.31 -32.58 -18.98
N SER A 705 1.49 -33.53 -18.48
CA SER A 705 1.96 -34.70 -17.71
C SER A 705 1.11 -35.96 -17.91
N GLN A 706 1.75 -37.11 -18.07
CA GLN A 706 1.11 -38.44 -18.22
C GLN A 706 0.29 -38.82 -16.97
N MET A 707 -1.03 -38.62 -16.97
CA MET A 707 -1.91 -39.13 -15.91
C MET A 707 -3.17 -39.81 -16.49
N HIS A 708 -3.76 -40.72 -15.71
CA HIS A 708 -4.91 -41.55 -16.10
C HIS A 708 -6.23 -40.86 -15.74
N HIS A 709 -7.15 -40.76 -16.70
CA HIS A 709 -8.52 -40.23 -16.51
C HIS A 709 -9.56 -41.30 -16.89
N SER A 710 -10.78 -41.19 -16.37
CA SER A 710 -11.90 -42.08 -16.66
C SER A 710 -12.65 -41.62 -17.92
N SER A 711 -12.48 -42.37 -19.01
CA SER A 711 -13.21 -42.13 -20.26
C SER A 711 -14.74 -42.26 -20.11
N GLU A 712 -15.21 -43.04 -19.13
CA GLU A 712 -16.64 -43.22 -18.88
C GLU A 712 -17.24 -42.01 -18.14
N ALA A 713 -16.52 -41.46 -17.16
CA ALA A 713 -16.95 -40.24 -16.47
C ALA A 713 -17.04 -39.05 -17.45
N GLU A 714 -16.03 -38.90 -18.31
CA GLU A 714 -16.03 -37.87 -19.35
C GLU A 714 -17.18 -38.03 -20.35
N ARG A 715 -17.45 -39.27 -20.80
CA ARG A 715 -18.57 -39.56 -21.69
C ARG A 715 -19.92 -39.17 -21.07
N LEU A 716 -20.10 -39.44 -19.78
CA LEU A 716 -21.30 -39.03 -19.03
C LEU A 716 -21.37 -37.51 -18.86
N LEU A 717 -20.25 -36.84 -18.58
CA LEU A 717 -20.20 -35.37 -18.47
C LEU A 717 -20.65 -34.70 -19.78
N PHE A 718 -20.14 -35.16 -20.93
CA PHE A 718 -20.54 -34.62 -22.24
C PHE A 718 -22.01 -34.88 -22.56
N HIS A 719 -22.55 -36.03 -22.15
CA HIS A 719 -23.98 -36.32 -22.25
C HIS A 719 -24.80 -35.33 -21.42
N LEU A 720 -24.40 -35.07 -20.17
CA LEU A 720 -25.07 -34.11 -19.30
C LEU A 720 -25.01 -32.68 -19.85
N ILE A 721 -23.87 -32.25 -20.41
CA ILE A 721 -23.73 -30.92 -21.06
C ILE A 721 -24.70 -30.77 -22.24
N SER A 722 -25.01 -31.88 -22.93
CA SER A 722 -25.91 -31.87 -24.09
C SER A 722 -27.39 -31.89 -23.70
N GLU A 723 -27.74 -32.44 -22.54
CA GLU A 723 -29.13 -32.57 -22.05
C GLU A 723 -29.57 -31.45 -21.10
N GLN A 724 -28.65 -30.87 -20.33
CA GLN A 724 -28.94 -29.82 -19.35
C GLN A 724 -28.81 -28.42 -19.96
N GLU A 725 -29.52 -27.45 -19.37
CA GLU A 725 -29.28 -26.02 -19.62
C GLU A 725 -27.93 -25.62 -18.99
N TRP A 726 -26.86 -25.79 -19.75
CA TRP A 726 -25.53 -25.30 -19.39
C TRP A 726 -25.38 -23.84 -19.82
N ASP A 727 -24.90 -22.97 -18.94
CA ASP A 727 -24.56 -21.58 -19.25
C ASP A 727 -23.09 -21.29 -18.90
N LEU A 728 -22.25 -21.16 -19.92
CA LEU A 728 -20.83 -20.83 -19.79
C LEU A 728 -20.62 -19.42 -19.24
N LEU A 729 -21.58 -18.52 -19.47
CA LEU A 729 -21.51 -17.11 -19.07
C LEU A 729 -22.13 -16.85 -17.69
N SER A 730 -22.63 -17.89 -17.03
CA SER A 730 -23.19 -17.76 -15.67
C SER A 730 -22.10 -17.56 -14.61
N MET A 731 -20.89 -18.06 -14.85
CA MET A 731 -19.81 -18.05 -13.86
C MET A 731 -18.42 -17.86 -14.49
N ARG A 732 -17.52 -17.18 -13.77
CA ARG A 732 -16.14 -16.90 -14.23
C ARG A 732 -15.37 -18.18 -14.55
N ILE A 733 -14.79 -18.30 -15.74
CA ILE A 733 -14.03 -19.50 -16.12
C ILE A 733 -12.51 -19.28 -16.10
N HIS A 734 -11.77 -20.26 -15.57
CA HIS A 734 -10.31 -20.25 -15.64
C HIS A 734 -9.82 -20.51 -17.08
N PRO A 735 -8.80 -19.80 -17.60
CA PRO A 735 -8.31 -20.00 -18.97
C PRO A 735 -7.93 -21.45 -19.32
N LYS A 736 -7.37 -22.21 -18.38
CA LYS A 736 -7.06 -23.65 -18.58
C LYS A 736 -8.32 -24.50 -18.83
N ALA A 737 -9.38 -24.23 -18.08
CA ALA A 737 -10.66 -24.94 -18.24
C ALA A 737 -11.31 -24.59 -19.58
N LEU A 738 -11.30 -23.29 -19.92
CA LEU A 738 -11.81 -22.80 -21.21
C LEU A 738 -11.04 -23.43 -22.38
N MET A 739 -9.71 -23.48 -22.30
CA MET A 739 -8.86 -24.14 -23.30
C MET A 739 -9.22 -25.61 -23.48
N TRP A 740 -9.37 -26.36 -22.38
CA TRP A 740 -9.78 -27.77 -22.45
C TRP A 740 -11.15 -27.95 -23.08
N LEU A 741 -12.16 -27.13 -22.71
CA LEU A 741 -13.50 -27.19 -23.30
C LEU A 741 -13.46 -26.96 -24.81
N PHE A 742 -12.67 -25.99 -25.26
CA PHE A 742 -12.52 -25.65 -26.67
C PHE A 742 -11.75 -26.71 -27.48
N GLN A 743 -11.11 -27.69 -26.84
CA GLN A 743 -10.46 -28.82 -27.51
C GLN A 743 -11.41 -30.02 -27.72
N GLN A 744 -12.62 -29.99 -27.17
CA GLN A 744 -13.51 -31.14 -27.16
C GLN A 744 -14.48 -31.15 -28.34
N ASP A 745 -14.26 -32.05 -29.31
CA ASP A 745 -15.13 -32.20 -30.49
C ASP A 745 -16.57 -32.65 -30.14
N ARG A 746 -16.73 -33.43 -29.07
CA ARG A 746 -18.02 -34.05 -28.68
C ARG A 746 -19.07 -33.06 -28.14
N ILE A 747 -18.64 -31.88 -27.69
CA ILE A 747 -19.52 -30.84 -27.11
C ILE A 747 -19.58 -29.59 -28.00
N THR A 748 -19.13 -29.68 -29.24
CA THR A 748 -19.13 -28.56 -30.21
C THR A 748 -20.52 -27.96 -30.43
N GLY A 749 -21.58 -28.78 -30.44
CA GLY A 749 -22.97 -28.31 -30.54
C GLY A 749 -23.37 -27.40 -29.38
N PRO A 750 -23.41 -27.90 -28.13
CA PRO A 750 -23.69 -27.08 -26.94
C PRO A 750 -22.77 -25.86 -26.81
N LEU A 751 -21.47 -26.01 -27.11
CA LEU A 751 -20.49 -24.93 -27.04
C LEU A 751 -20.75 -23.83 -28.08
N SER A 752 -21.25 -24.17 -29.28
CA SER A 752 -21.62 -23.19 -30.30
C SER A 752 -22.76 -22.28 -29.81
N ASN A 753 -23.75 -22.82 -29.09
CA ASN A 753 -24.81 -22.04 -28.47
C ASN A 753 -24.28 -21.09 -27.39
N GLN A 754 -23.30 -21.54 -26.60
CA GLN A 754 -22.64 -20.70 -25.58
C GLN A 754 -21.83 -19.57 -26.21
N ILE A 755 -21.10 -19.84 -27.29
CA ILE A 755 -20.37 -18.82 -28.05
C ILE A 755 -21.34 -17.82 -28.66
N LEU A 756 -22.49 -18.25 -29.17
CA LEU A 756 -23.53 -17.34 -29.66
C LEU A 756 -24.05 -16.42 -28.54
N ASN A 757 -24.35 -16.97 -27.35
CA ASN A 757 -24.74 -16.17 -26.20
C ASN A 757 -23.64 -15.18 -25.78
N PHE A 758 -22.37 -15.58 -25.88
CA PHE A 758 -21.23 -14.69 -25.62
C PHE A 758 -21.20 -13.52 -26.60
N CYS A 759 -21.38 -13.83 -27.90
CA CYS A 759 -21.44 -12.81 -28.94
C CYS A 759 -22.57 -11.81 -28.66
N ARG A 760 -23.77 -12.30 -28.30
CA ARG A 760 -24.93 -11.46 -27.95
C ARG A 760 -24.60 -10.53 -26.77
N HIS A 761 -23.99 -11.07 -25.71
CA HIS A 761 -23.63 -10.32 -24.50
C HIS A 761 -22.54 -9.26 -24.74
N TYR A 762 -21.54 -9.56 -25.60
CA TYR A 762 -20.50 -8.60 -25.96
C TYR A 762 -21.09 -7.33 -26.60
N ASN A 763 -22.08 -7.49 -27.47
CA ASN A 763 -22.68 -6.38 -28.21
C ASN A 763 -23.67 -5.54 -27.38
N THR A 764 -24.36 -6.13 -26.39
CA THR A 764 -25.24 -5.36 -25.49
C THR A 764 -24.45 -4.43 -24.59
N ARG A 765 -23.29 -4.84 -24.07
CA ARG A 765 -22.40 -4.00 -23.24
C ARG A 765 -21.82 -2.80 -24.00
N ASN A 766 -21.43 -2.97 -25.27
CA ASN A 766 -20.94 -1.85 -26.09
C ASN A 766 -22.01 -0.80 -26.44
N SER A 767 -23.30 -1.14 -26.26
CA SER A 767 -24.43 -0.23 -26.56
C SER A 767 -24.94 0.59 -25.36
N GLN A 768 -24.59 0.19 -24.12
CA GLN A 768 -24.96 0.91 -22.90
C GLN A 768 -23.73 1.58 -22.30
N ILE A 769 -23.59 2.88 -22.54
CA ILE A 769 -22.66 3.74 -21.81
C ILE A 769 -23.19 3.85 -20.36
N ASP A 770 -22.41 3.33 -19.42
CA ASP A 770 -22.43 3.60 -17.98
C ASP A 770 -23.81 3.66 -17.30
N THR A 771 -24.28 2.53 -16.77
CA THR A 771 -25.02 2.41 -15.50
C THR A 771 -25.51 0.97 -15.30
N PHE A 772 -24.66 0.07 -14.80
CA PHE A 772 -24.97 -1.07 -13.91
C PHE A 772 -23.71 -1.96 -13.77
N ASP A 773 -23.18 -2.02 -12.55
CA ASP A 773 -22.16 -2.94 -12.02
C ASP A 773 -21.11 -3.52 -13.00
N SER A 774 -20.18 -2.66 -13.40
CA SER A 774 -18.90 -3.08 -13.96
C SER A 774 -18.08 -3.80 -12.87
N ASN A 775 -17.98 -5.13 -12.89
CA ASN A 775 -16.70 -5.86 -12.69
C ASN A 775 -16.76 -7.39 -12.57
N THR A 776 -17.92 -8.07 -12.66
CA THR A 776 -17.94 -9.53 -12.94
C THR A 776 -17.63 -9.76 -14.43
N ARG A 777 -16.34 -9.72 -14.79
CA ARG A 777 -15.86 -10.19 -16.10
C ARG A 777 -15.98 -11.72 -16.15
N ILE A 778 -17.09 -12.22 -16.64
CA ILE A 778 -17.37 -13.66 -16.66
C ILE A 778 -16.56 -14.37 -17.77
N LEU A 779 -16.47 -13.76 -18.95
CA LEU A 779 -15.60 -14.18 -20.06
C LEU A 779 -15.11 -12.93 -20.82
N ASP A 780 -13.80 -12.71 -20.89
CA ASP A 780 -13.20 -11.57 -21.58
C ASP A 780 -12.89 -11.93 -23.04
N ILE A 781 -13.15 -11.00 -23.96
CA ILE A 781 -12.80 -11.16 -25.38
C ILE A 781 -11.30 -11.28 -25.58
N GLN A 782 -10.49 -10.70 -24.69
CA GLN A 782 -9.04 -10.89 -24.68
C GLN A 782 -8.68 -12.35 -24.45
N THR A 783 -9.28 -13.01 -23.46
CA THR A 783 -9.04 -14.43 -23.17
C THR A 783 -9.44 -15.33 -24.35
N VAL A 784 -10.57 -15.04 -25.00
CA VAL A 784 -11.02 -15.79 -26.19
C VAL A 784 -10.08 -15.57 -27.37
N SER A 785 -9.62 -14.34 -27.58
CA SER A 785 -8.68 -14.00 -28.66
C SER A 785 -7.31 -14.67 -28.47
N GLU A 786 -6.76 -14.63 -27.27
CA GLU A 786 -5.50 -15.32 -26.92
C GLU A 786 -5.61 -16.84 -27.09
N LEU A 787 -6.74 -17.41 -26.68
CA LEU A 787 -7.02 -18.83 -26.84
C LEU A 787 -7.02 -19.21 -28.33
N ILE A 788 -7.75 -18.48 -29.18
CA ILE A 788 -7.78 -18.75 -30.62
C ILE A 788 -6.38 -18.58 -31.24
N ALA A 789 -5.60 -17.59 -30.80
CA ALA A 789 -4.25 -17.34 -31.32
C ALA A 789 -3.29 -18.52 -31.11
N ARG A 790 -3.46 -19.31 -30.02
CA ARG A 790 -2.64 -20.51 -29.75
C ARG A 790 -2.80 -21.61 -30.81
N GLY A 791 -3.96 -21.71 -31.45
CA GLY A 791 -4.22 -22.61 -32.58
C GLY A 791 -4.40 -24.10 -32.26
N ASP A 792 -4.27 -24.50 -30.99
CA ASP A 792 -4.38 -25.87 -30.50
C ASP A 792 -5.78 -26.23 -29.98
N ASN A 793 -6.80 -25.53 -30.48
CA ASN A 793 -8.18 -25.63 -30.04
C ASN A 793 -9.17 -25.33 -31.17
N CYS A 794 -10.43 -25.68 -30.95
CA CYS A 794 -11.50 -25.54 -31.93
C CYS A 794 -12.12 -24.13 -31.96
N GLY A 795 -11.57 -23.12 -31.27
CA GLY A 795 -12.21 -21.80 -31.13
C GLY A 795 -12.48 -21.09 -32.46
N ALA A 796 -11.48 -21.06 -33.34
CA ALA A 796 -11.66 -20.54 -34.70
C ALA A 796 -12.66 -21.38 -35.50
N SER A 797 -12.57 -22.71 -35.41
CA SER A 797 -13.48 -23.65 -36.08
C SER A 797 -14.93 -23.46 -35.63
N LEU A 798 -15.17 -23.24 -34.34
CA LEU A 798 -16.50 -23.05 -33.74
C LEU A 798 -17.13 -21.75 -34.23
N LEU A 799 -16.39 -20.63 -34.21
CA LEU A 799 -16.89 -19.35 -34.72
C LEU A 799 -17.21 -19.42 -36.22
N VAL A 800 -16.34 -20.06 -37.02
CA VAL A 800 -16.59 -20.23 -38.46
C VAL A 800 -17.79 -21.15 -38.71
N SER A 801 -17.91 -22.25 -37.97
CA SER A 801 -19.02 -23.20 -38.11
C SER A 801 -20.36 -22.57 -37.68
N LEU A 802 -20.36 -21.83 -36.57
CA LEU A 802 -21.51 -21.06 -36.10
C LEU A 802 -21.94 -20.02 -37.14
N LEU A 803 -20.99 -19.29 -37.72
CA LEU A 803 -21.27 -18.33 -38.79
C LEU A 803 -21.90 -19.02 -40.02
N LYS A 804 -21.35 -20.17 -40.44
CA LYS A 804 -21.92 -20.98 -41.54
C LYS A 804 -23.34 -21.47 -41.23
N GLN A 805 -23.60 -21.91 -40.00
CA GLN A 805 -24.92 -22.36 -39.56
C GLN A 805 -25.94 -21.20 -39.57
N LEU A 806 -25.60 -20.05 -38.99
CA LEU A 806 -26.48 -18.88 -38.94
C LEU A 806 -26.79 -18.34 -40.35
N LEU A 807 -25.85 -18.45 -41.30
CA LEU A 807 -26.07 -18.11 -42.70
C LEU A 807 -27.09 -19.03 -43.39
N GLN A 808 -27.16 -20.31 -43.00
CA GLN A 808 -28.18 -21.25 -43.49
C GLN A 808 -29.56 -20.95 -42.88
N GLU A 809 -29.58 -20.55 -41.60
CA GLU A 809 -30.80 -20.23 -40.85
C GLU A 809 -31.34 -18.80 -41.12
N ASN A 810 -30.57 -17.96 -41.81
CA ASN A 810 -30.90 -16.59 -42.21
C ASN A 810 -31.24 -15.64 -41.04
N GLN A 811 -30.49 -15.73 -39.94
CA GLN A 811 -30.65 -14.86 -38.75
C GLN A 811 -29.69 -13.67 -38.81
N GLU A 812 -30.06 -12.59 -39.52
CA GLU A 812 -29.18 -11.42 -39.78
C GLU A 812 -28.62 -10.75 -38.52
N GLU A 813 -29.42 -10.65 -37.44
CA GLU A 813 -29.00 -10.05 -36.17
C GLU A 813 -27.89 -10.86 -35.51
N ASP A 814 -28.05 -12.18 -35.39
CA ASP A 814 -27.06 -13.06 -34.78
C ASP A 814 -25.79 -13.18 -35.63
N ILE A 815 -25.93 -13.17 -36.97
CA ILE A 815 -24.77 -13.10 -37.87
C ILE A 815 -23.98 -11.81 -37.61
N SER A 816 -24.65 -10.65 -37.53
CA SER A 816 -23.99 -9.36 -37.30
C SER A 816 -23.20 -9.36 -35.98
N VAL A 817 -23.79 -9.92 -34.93
CA VAL A 817 -23.18 -10.01 -33.60
C VAL A 817 -21.95 -10.92 -33.59
N VAL A 818 -21.99 -12.06 -34.31
CA VAL A 818 -20.82 -12.94 -34.48
C VAL A 818 -19.72 -12.26 -35.30
N LEU A 819 -20.06 -11.55 -36.38
CA LEU A 819 -19.11 -10.79 -37.19
C LEU A 819 -18.39 -9.73 -36.35
N ASP A 820 -19.13 -8.96 -35.53
CA ASP A 820 -18.56 -7.92 -34.66
C ASP A 820 -17.54 -8.52 -33.67
N VAL A 821 -17.80 -9.71 -33.10
CA VAL A 821 -16.85 -10.42 -32.23
C VAL A 821 -15.62 -10.93 -32.98
N MET A 822 -15.80 -11.52 -34.17
CA MET A 822 -14.67 -11.99 -34.99
C MET A 822 -13.75 -10.83 -35.40
N VAL A 823 -14.32 -9.67 -35.74
CA VAL A 823 -13.58 -8.43 -36.02
C VAL A 823 -12.80 -7.98 -34.79
N ALA A 824 -13.43 -7.97 -33.60
CA ALA A 824 -12.78 -7.58 -32.37
C ALA A 824 -11.63 -8.53 -31.98
N ILE A 825 -11.79 -9.85 -32.17
CA ILE A 825 -10.73 -10.84 -31.96
C ILE A 825 -9.53 -10.56 -32.88
N LEU A 826 -9.77 -10.27 -34.16
CA LEU A 826 -8.73 -9.95 -35.14
C LEU A 826 -8.02 -8.63 -34.82
N ASN A 827 -8.73 -7.65 -34.29
CA ASN A 827 -8.13 -6.39 -33.85
C ASN A 827 -7.20 -6.58 -32.64
N ILE A 828 -7.54 -7.48 -31.71
CA ILE A 828 -6.70 -7.80 -30.53
C ILE A 828 -5.49 -8.65 -30.93
N ASN A 829 -5.71 -9.75 -31.66
CA ASN A 829 -4.66 -10.65 -32.13
C ASN A 829 -4.78 -10.90 -33.64
N PRO A 830 -4.11 -10.10 -34.49
CA PRO A 830 -4.19 -10.24 -35.95
C PRO A 830 -3.74 -11.62 -36.49
N GLN A 831 -2.88 -12.33 -35.76
CA GLN A 831 -2.41 -13.68 -36.13
C GLN A 831 -3.54 -14.73 -36.18
N THR A 832 -4.68 -14.46 -35.55
CA THR A 832 -5.87 -15.34 -35.58
C THR A 832 -6.49 -15.46 -36.98
N SER A 833 -6.16 -14.56 -37.91
CA SER A 833 -6.56 -14.65 -39.31
C SER A 833 -6.16 -15.97 -39.96
N ASN A 834 -4.96 -16.48 -39.66
CA ASN A 834 -4.48 -17.78 -40.14
C ASN A 834 -5.41 -18.92 -39.70
N HIS A 835 -5.81 -18.92 -38.43
CA HIS A 835 -6.68 -19.95 -37.87
C HIS A 835 -8.08 -19.89 -38.49
N PHE A 836 -8.66 -18.70 -38.64
CA PHE A 836 -9.95 -18.56 -39.34
C PHE A 836 -9.86 -19.02 -40.81
N CYS A 837 -8.77 -18.74 -41.52
CA CYS A 837 -8.54 -19.18 -42.88
C CYS A 837 -8.42 -20.71 -43.00
N ILE A 838 -7.63 -21.36 -42.13
CA ILE A 838 -7.48 -22.82 -42.08
C ILE A 838 -8.85 -23.51 -41.88
N HIS A 839 -9.73 -22.92 -41.07
CA HIS A 839 -11.07 -23.45 -40.80
C HIS A 839 -12.14 -23.04 -41.84
N GLY A 840 -11.75 -22.45 -42.97
CA GLY A 840 -12.64 -22.22 -44.11
C GLY A 840 -13.58 -21.02 -43.94
N ILE A 841 -13.12 -19.93 -43.30
CA ILE A 841 -13.85 -18.65 -43.23
C ILE A 841 -14.18 -18.10 -44.62
N SER A 842 -13.38 -18.42 -45.65
CA SER A 842 -13.61 -17.96 -47.02
C SER A 842 -14.97 -18.39 -47.58
N ASP A 843 -15.42 -19.62 -47.28
CA ASP A 843 -16.73 -20.10 -47.72
C ASP A 843 -17.86 -19.33 -47.03
N ALA A 844 -17.68 -19.01 -45.75
CA ALA A 844 -18.66 -18.23 -44.98
C ALA A 844 -18.73 -16.79 -45.52
N THR A 845 -17.58 -16.18 -45.84
CA THR A 845 -17.55 -14.85 -46.48
C THR A 845 -18.23 -14.86 -47.84
N TYR A 846 -18.04 -15.91 -48.65
CA TYR A 846 -18.79 -16.07 -49.89
C TYR A 846 -20.30 -16.11 -49.65
N GLY A 847 -20.77 -16.89 -48.66
CA GLY A 847 -22.17 -16.96 -48.27
C GLY A 847 -22.76 -15.61 -47.83
N ILE A 848 -21.98 -14.81 -47.09
CA ILE A 848 -22.35 -13.44 -46.67
C ILE A 848 -22.62 -12.56 -47.90
N TYR A 849 -21.70 -12.49 -48.87
CA TYR A 849 -21.86 -11.61 -50.03
C TYR A 849 -22.85 -12.12 -51.09
N HIS A 850 -23.32 -13.37 -50.97
CA HIS A 850 -24.33 -13.96 -51.84
C HIS A 850 -25.77 -13.76 -51.32
N SER A 851 -25.97 -13.41 -50.04
CA SER A 851 -27.31 -13.16 -49.48
C SER A 851 -27.86 -11.81 -49.95
N GLY A 852 -29.09 -11.82 -50.49
CA GLY A 852 -29.61 -10.76 -51.37
C GLY A 852 -30.21 -9.51 -50.71
N ASN A 853 -30.08 -9.29 -49.40
CA ASN A 853 -30.53 -8.07 -48.71
C ASN A 853 -29.67 -7.87 -47.46
N GLN A 854 -28.77 -6.89 -47.47
CA GLN A 854 -27.89 -6.61 -46.34
C GLN A 854 -28.20 -5.24 -45.76
N SER A 855 -28.45 -5.17 -44.44
CA SER A 855 -28.45 -3.88 -43.76
C SER A 855 -27.08 -3.20 -43.87
N HIS A 856 -27.06 -1.86 -43.79
CA HIS A 856 -25.80 -1.11 -43.87
C HIS A 856 -24.80 -1.51 -42.78
N ARG A 857 -25.29 -1.81 -41.58
CA ARG A 857 -24.48 -2.31 -40.46
C ARG A 857 -23.86 -3.66 -40.77
N PHE A 858 -24.66 -4.62 -41.24
CA PHE A 858 -24.20 -5.96 -41.64
C PHE A 858 -23.10 -5.89 -42.72
N PHE A 859 -23.30 -5.03 -43.72
CA PHE A 859 -22.31 -4.82 -44.79
C PHE A 859 -21.00 -4.23 -44.26
N LYS A 860 -21.06 -3.24 -43.36
CA LYS A 860 -19.87 -2.63 -42.74
C LYS A 860 -19.08 -3.64 -41.90
N SER A 861 -19.74 -4.42 -41.04
CA SER A 861 -19.08 -5.45 -40.24
C SER A 861 -18.45 -6.55 -41.11
N SER A 862 -19.10 -6.90 -42.21
CA SER A 862 -18.57 -7.85 -43.20
C SER A 862 -17.31 -7.33 -43.89
N LEU A 863 -17.29 -6.04 -44.28
CA LEU A 863 -16.10 -5.40 -44.84
C LEU A 863 -14.93 -5.36 -43.84
N LEU A 864 -15.20 -4.99 -42.59
CA LEU A 864 -14.18 -4.97 -41.53
C LEU A 864 -13.59 -6.36 -41.29
N LEU A 865 -14.41 -7.40 -41.31
CA LEU A 865 -13.94 -8.79 -41.19
C LEU A 865 -13.00 -9.13 -42.34
N VAL A 866 -13.41 -8.92 -43.59
CA VAL A 866 -12.61 -9.24 -44.77
C VAL A 866 -11.30 -8.45 -44.79
N PHE A 867 -11.36 -7.16 -44.47
CA PHE A 867 -10.17 -6.31 -44.38
C PHE A 867 -9.17 -6.84 -43.35
N ASN A 868 -9.63 -7.11 -42.12
CA ASN A 868 -8.75 -7.55 -41.04
C ASN A 868 -8.17 -8.95 -41.28
N LEU A 869 -8.96 -9.87 -41.84
CA LEU A 869 -8.50 -11.19 -42.25
C LEU A 869 -7.38 -11.07 -43.27
N LEU A 870 -7.63 -10.39 -44.39
CA LEU A 870 -6.65 -10.28 -45.47
C LEU A 870 -5.42 -9.46 -45.07
N ASN A 871 -5.54 -8.47 -44.20
CA ASN A 871 -4.41 -7.62 -43.83
C ASN A 871 -3.31 -8.37 -43.07
N SER A 872 -3.68 -9.39 -42.29
CA SER A 872 -2.80 -10.06 -41.32
C SER A 872 -2.48 -11.53 -41.64
N VAL A 873 -3.24 -12.15 -42.54
CA VAL A 873 -3.08 -13.56 -42.91
C VAL A 873 -1.77 -13.84 -43.65
N HIS A 874 -1.16 -15.00 -43.37
CA HIS A 874 -0.05 -15.50 -44.16
C HIS A 874 -0.54 -16.02 -45.52
N PRO A 875 0.14 -15.70 -46.64
CA PRO A 875 -0.32 -16.10 -47.96
C PRO A 875 -0.56 -17.61 -48.10
N GLU A 876 0.22 -18.45 -47.41
CA GLU A 876 0.15 -19.91 -47.48
C GLU A 876 -1.13 -20.51 -46.87
N THR A 877 -1.83 -19.79 -45.98
CA THR A 877 -3.04 -20.27 -45.30
C THR A 877 -4.33 -19.85 -46.01
N LEU A 878 -4.24 -18.99 -47.03
CA LEU A 878 -5.37 -18.54 -47.84
C LEU A 878 -5.83 -19.65 -48.80
N SER A 879 -7.15 -19.82 -48.92
CA SER A 879 -7.80 -20.74 -49.84
C SER A 879 -7.64 -20.33 -51.32
N SER A 880 -7.95 -21.26 -52.23
CA SER A 880 -7.91 -21.03 -53.68
C SER A 880 -8.86 -19.90 -54.13
N ASP A 881 -8.63 -19.37 -55.33
CA ASP A 881 -9.43 -18.28 -55.91
C ASP A 881 -10.95 -18.55 -55.99
N GLU A 882 -11.38 -19.82 -55.91
CA GLU A 882 -12.78 -20.23 -56.09
C GLU A 882 -13.75 -19.50 -55.15
N THR A 883 -13.34 -19.22 -53.92
CA THR A 883 -14.19 -18.58 -52.90
C THR A 883 -14.04 -17.06 -52.87
N TRP A 884 -12.86 -16.54 -53.20
CA TRP A 884 -12.54 -15.11 -53.10
C TRP A 884 -12.87 -14.31 -54.36
N LEU A 885 -12.85 -14.95 -55.55
CA LEU A 885 -13.20 -14.30 -56.80
C LEU A 885 -14.64 -13.75 -56.78
N PRO A 886 -15.67 -14.50 -56.34
CA PRO A 886 -17.03 -13.96 -56.30
C PRO A 886 -17.19 -12.83 -55.28
N VAL A 887 -16.52 -12.91 -54.12
CA VAL A 887 -16.49 -11.82 -53.13
C VAL A 887 -15.87 -10.57 -53.76
N THR A 888 -14.76 -10.73 -54.48
CA THR A 888 -14.09 -9.64 -55.21
C THR A 888 -15.00 -9.01 -56.26
N LEU A 889 -15.72 -9.82 -57.04
CA LEU A 889 -16.69 -9.33 -58.03
C LEU A 889 -17.82 -8.54 -57.37
N LYS A 890 -18.33 -8.98 -56.22
CA LYS A 890 -19.34 -8.25 -55.44
C LYS A 890 -18.83 -6.92 -54.89
N LEU A 891 -17.59 -6.87 -54.42
CA LEU A 891 -16.94 -5.62 -54.00
C LEU A 891 -16.75 -4.65 -55.19
N LEU A 892 -16.39 -5.16 -56.36
CA LEU A 892 -16.29 -4.36 -57.59
C LEU A 892 -17.65 -3.83 -58.07
N GLU A 893 -18.72 -4.62 -57.89
CA GLU A 893 -20.11 -4.18 -58.15
C GLU A 893 -20.52 -3.04 -57.20
N PHE A 894 -20.15 -3.12 -55.92
CA PHE A 894 -20.36 -2.03 -54.95
C PHE A 894 -19.63 -0.74 -55.37
N VAL A 895 -18.35 -0.83 -55.75
CA VAL A 895 -17.57 0.31 -56.26
C VAL A 895 -18.23 0.91 -57.50
N ALA A 896 -18.75 0.07 -58.41
CA ALA A 896 -19.42 0.51 -59.64
C ALA A 896 -20.69 1.33 -59.38
N LEU A 897 -21.40 1.07 -58.27
CA LEU A 897 -22.65 1.73 -57.91
C LEU A 897 -22.46 3.04 -57.12
N LYS A 898 -21.31 3.23 -56.45
CA LYS A 898 -21.14 4.27 -55.41
C LYS A 898 -20.03 5.31 -55.63
N LEU A 899 -19.01 5.04 -56.46
CA LEU A 899 -17.90 5.99 -56.66
C LEU A 899 -18.29 7.30 -57.38
N SER A 900 -19.57 7.53 -57.67
CA SER A 900 -20.13 8.77 -58.22
C SER A 900 -20.68 9.74 -57.15
N SER A 901 -20.63 9.40 -55.86
CA SER A 901 -21.05 10.24 -54.71
C SER A 901 -19.88 10.64 -53.79
N ASP A 902 -20.13 11.47 -52.76
CA ASP A 902 -19.11 11.84 -51.76
C ASP A 902 -18.50 10.58 -51.10
N PRO A 903 -17.15 10.49 -50.98
CA PRO A 903 -16.47 9.29 -50.52
C PRO A 903 -16.79 9.00 -49.04
N CYS A 904 -17.30 7.80 -48.80
CA CYS A 904 -17.64 7.29 -47.47
C CYS A 904 -16.54 6.36 -46.93
N GLU A 905 -16.56 6.07 -45.62
CA GLU A 905 -15.58 5.17 -45.00
C GLU A 905 -15.60 3.76 -45.60
N GLU A 906 -16.76 3.24 -45.99
CA GLU A 906 -16.87 1.93 -46.61
C GLU A 906 -16.18 1.88 -47.98
N ASP A 907 -16.20 2.98 -48.74
CA ASP A 907 -15.53 3.04 -50.05
C ASP A 907 -14.01 2.91 -49.87
N ASN A 908 -13.46 3.56 -48.84
CA ASN A 908 -12.05 3.45 -48.48
C ASN A 908 -11.68 2.03 -48.03
N LEU A 909 -12.54 1.38 -47.23
CA LEU A 909 -12.33 -0.01 -46.80
C LEU A 909 -12.34 -0.98 -47.98
N VAL A 910 -13.27 -0.81 -48.93
CA VAL A 910 -13.31 -1.63 -50.15
C VAL A 910 -12.04 -1.44 -50.97
N MET A 911 -11.61 -0.20 -51.20
CA MET A 911 -10.37 0.09 -51.93
C MET A 911 -9.13 -0.51 -51.22
N ALA A 912 -9.12 -0.49 -49.88
CA ALA A 912 -8.07 -1.12 -49.09
C ALA A 912 -8.07 -2.65 -49.25
N ILE A 913 -9.24 -3.30 -49.22
CA ILE A 913 -9.40 -4.74 -49.47
C ILE A 913 -8.87 -5.12 -50.86
N LEU A 914 -9.29 -4.41 -51.90
CA LEU A 914 -8.84 -4.65 -53.28
C LEU A 914 -7.31 -4.50 -53.41
N THR A 915 -6.73 -3.52 -52.72
CA THR A 915 -5.28 -3.31 -52.65
C THR A 915 -4.56 -4.48 -51.98
N ILE A 916 -5.11 -5.01 -50.87
CA ILE A 916 -4.54 -6.16 -50.16
C ILE A 916 -4.63 -7.44 -51.01
N ILE A 917 -5.72 -7.63 -51.78
CA ILE A 917 -5.83 -8.75 -52.74
C ILE A 917 -4.71 -8.68 -53.79
N LEU A 918 -4.45 -7.50 -54.35
CA LEU A 918 -3.33 -7.30 -55.29
C LEU A 918 -1.97 -7.59 -54.63
N LYS A 919 -1.79 -7.19 -53.36
CA LYS A 919 -0.58 -7.49 -52.58
C LYS A 919 -0.35 -9.00 -52.43
N HIS A 920 -1.37 -9.76 -51.97
CA HIS A 920 -1.26 -11.22 -51.77
C HIS A 920 -0.98 -11.98 -53.06
N SER A 921 -1.46 -11.46 -54.19
CA SER A 921 -1.21 -12.04 -55.51
C SER A 921 0.25 -12.16 -55.93
N PHE A 922 1.15 -11.42 -55.27
CA PHE A 922 2.58 -11.59 -55.47
C PHE A 922 3.08 -12.95 -54.99
N HIS A 923 2.42 -13.56 -54.01
CA HIS A 923 2.76 -14.86 -53.44
C HIS A 923 2.06 -16.03 -54.16
N HIS A 924 1.54 -15.81 -55.38
CA HIS A 924 0.79 -16.80 -56.18
C HIS A 924 -0.57 -17.22 -55.59
N VAL A 925 -1.18 -16.39 -54.75
CA VAL A 925 -2.49 -16.63 -54.13
C VAL A 925 -3.48 -15.53 -54.52
N LEU A 926 -4.77 -15.81 -54.67
CA LEU A 926 -5.78 -14.83 -55.15
C LEU A 926 -5.48 -14.27 -56.57
N VAL A 927 -4.95 -15.11 -57.47
CA VAL A 927 -4.47 -14.70 -58.81
C VAL A 927 -5.61 -14.31 -59.74
N GLU A 928 -6.71 -15.06 -59.76
CA GLU A 928 -7.90 -14.75 -60.57
C GLU A 928 -8.65 -13.54 -60.01
N SER A 929 -8.78 -13.45 -58.68
CA SER A 929 -9.38 -12.31 -57.98
C SER A 929 -8.68 -11.00 -58.37
N SER A 930 -7.35 -11.01 -58.38
CA SER A 930 -6.53 -9.87 -58.79
C SER A 930 -6.53 -9.60 -60.30
N LYS A 931 -6.79 -10.59 -61.17
CA LYS A 931 -7.07 -10.31 -62.60
C LYS A 931 -8.38 -9.56 -62.77
N ALA A 932 -9.43 -9.95 -62.03
CA ALA A 932 -10.72 -9.27 -62.06
C ALA A 932 -10.61 -7.79 -61.66
N ILE A 933 -9.78 -7.47 -60.66
CA ILE A 933 -9.50 -6.09 -60.26
C ILE A 933 -8.87 -5.29 -61.40
N LEU A 934 -7.81 -5.82 -62.03
CA LEU A 934 -7.09 -5.11 -63.11
C LEU A 934 -7.93 -4.91 -64.38
N LEU A 935 -8.88 -5.81 -64.64
CA LEU A 935 -9.75 -5.78 -65.82
C LEU A 935 -11.08 -5.04 -65.58
N SER A 936 -11.31 -4.53 -64.38
CA SER A 936 -12.55 -3.84 -64.03
C SER A 936 -12.63 -2.44 -64.65
N SER A 937 -13.52 -2.27 -65.63
CA SER A 937 -13.80 -0.96 -66.24
C SER A 937 -14.53 -0.01 -65.29
N SER A 938 -15.36 -0.53 -64.38
CA SER A 938 -16.10 0.27 -63.39
C SER A 938 -15.17 0.86 -62.33
N LEU A 939 -14.21 0.08 -61.84
CA LEU A 939 -13.18 0.56 -60.91
C LEU A 939 -12.30 1.64 -61.57
N ALA A 940 -11.91 1.42 -62.83
CA ALA A 940 -11.13 2.40 -63.58
C ALA A 940 -11.88 3.74 -63.75
N ALA A 941 -13.15 3.68 -64.15
CA ALA A 941 -14.00 4.87 -64.27
C ALA A 941 -14.23 5.59 -62.92
N GLY A 942 -14.38 4.82 -61.84
CA GLY A 942 -14.50 5.37 -60.50
C GLY A 942 -13.24 6.08 -60.03
N ILE A 943 -12.06 5.47 -60.22
CA ILE A 943 -10.77 6.09 -59.91
C ILE A 943 -10.58 7.38 -60.71
N GLU A 944 -10.91 7.37 -62.01
CA GLU A 944 -10.84 8.55 -62.86
C GLU A 944 -11.73 9.68 -62.34
N TYR A 945 -12.96 9.36 -61.90
CA TYR A 945 -13.84 10.34 -61.27
C TYR A 945 -13.25 10.90 -59.97
N THR A 946 -12.74 10.06 -59.06
CA THR A 946 -12.12 10.51 -57.80
C THR A 946 -10.92 11.41 -58.03
N VAL A 947 -10.05 11.05 -58.97
CA VAL A 947 -8.87 11.86 -59.34
C VAL A 947 -9.30 13.18 -59.96
N ASN A 948 -10.26 13.17 -60.89
CA ASN A 948 -10.78 14.39 -61.51
C ASN A 948 -11.46 15.32 -60.49
N ALA A 949 -12.22 14.76 -59.55
CA ALA A 949 -12.84 15.51 -58.45
C ALA A 949 -11.80 16.14 -57.52
N ALA A 950 -10.71 15.42 -57.21
CA ALA A 950 -9.58 15.98 -56.46
C ALA A 950 -8.85 17.08 -57.24
N CYS A 951 -8.58 16.87 -58.53
CA CYS A 951 -7.96 17.86 -59.40
C CYS A 951 -8.83 19.13 -59.55
N ALA A 952 -10.15 19.00 -59.56
CA ALA A 952 -11.08 20.13 -59.61
C ALA A 952 -10.98 21.06 -58.38
N LYS A 953 -10.45 20.58 -57.25
CA LYS A 953 -10.20 21.39 -56.05
C LYS A 953 -8.98 22.31 -56.18
N GLY A 954 -8.13 22.10 -57.20
CA GLY A 954 -6.99 22.98 -57.50
C GLY A 954 -6.03 23.17 -56.30
N PRO A 955 -5.53 24.39 -56.03
CA PRO A 955 -4.60 24.66 -54.93
C PRO A 955 -5.14 24.33 -53.53
N ALA A 956 -6.47 24.24 -53.36
CA ALA A 956 -7.09 23.89 -52.09
C ALA A 956 -6.86 22.43 -51.68
N LEU A 957 -6.34 21.59 -52.59
CA LEU A 957 -5.94 20.20 -52.30
C LEU A 957 -4.84 20.11 -51.24
N ILE A 958 -4.03 21.16 -51.06
CA ILE A 958 -2.99 21.23 -50.01
C ILE A 958 -3.58 21.13 -48.59
N ASN A 959 -4.86 21.51 -48.42
CA ASN A 959 -5.55 21.42 -47.13
C ASN A 959 -6.22 20.05 -46.90
N HIS A 960 -6.06 19.10 -47.83
CA HIS A 960 -6.58 17.75 -47.74
C HIS A 960 -5.44 16.76 -47.46
N ASP A 961 -5.19 16.52 -46.19
CA ASP A 961 -4.19 15.56 -45.70
C ASP A 961 -4.81 14.19 -45.36
N GLU A 962 -4.00 13.30 -44.77
CA GLU A 962 -4.38 11.95 -44.32
C GLU A 962 -5.55 11.93 -43.33
N GLU A 963 -5.90 13.05 -42.69
CA GLU A 963 -7.03 13.14 -41.76
C GLU A 963 -8.35 13.39 -42.50
N THR A 964 -8.31 13.99 -43.69
CA THR A 964 -9.50 14.27 -44.51
C THR A 964 -9.96 13.06 -45.33
N ASN A 965 -11.28 12.89 -45.52
CA ASN A 965 -11.81 11.79 -46.33
C ASN A 965 -11.26 11.78 -47.76
N THR A 966 -11.12 12.95 -48.40
CA THR A 966 -10.52 13.06 -49.73
C THR A 966 -9.05 12.61 -49.76
N GLY A 967 -8.24 13.00 -48.76
CA GLY A 967 -6.85 12.57 -48.67
C GLY A 967 -6.71 11.06 -48.43
N LYS A 968 -7.52 10.49 -47.52
CA LYS A 968 -7.59 9.04 -47.29
C LYS A 968 -7.94 8.25 -48.56
N THR A 969 -8.97 8.68 -49.29
CA THR A 969 -9.36 8.01 -50.54
C THR A 969 -8.26 8.09 -51.60
N LEU A 970 -7.61 9.24 -51.76
CA LEU A 970 -6.49 9.40 -52.70
C LEU A 970 -5.29 8.52 -52.32
N LEU A 971 -4.99 8.36 -51.03
CA LEU A 971 -3.95 7.46 -50.55
C LEU A 971 -4.24 6.00 -50.95
N PHE A 972 -5.46 5.51 -50.74
CA PHE A 972 -5.85 4.16 -51.15
C PHE A 972 -5.85 3.98 -52.67
N VAL A 973 -6.26 4.98 -53.44
CA VAL A 973 -6.16 4.98 -54.91
C VAL A 973 -4.70 4.88 -55.36
N LEU A 974 -3.79 5.64 -54.74
CA LEU A 974 -2.35 5.58 -55.03
C LEU A 974 -1.77 4.22 -54.70
N LEU A 975 -2.12 3.63 -53.54
CA LEU A 975 -1.68 2.29 -53.17
C LEU A 975 -2.22 1.22 -54.14
N LEU A 976 -3.50 1.30 -54.51
CA LEU A 976 -4.10 0.40 -55.48
C LEU A 976 -3.39 0.49 -56.84
N TYR A 977 -3.10 1.70 -57.31
CA TYR A 977 -2.37 1.94 -58.56
C TYR A 977 -0.94 1.40 -58.48
N PHE A 978 -0.26 1.63 -57.36
CA PHE A 978 1.09 1.12 -57.09
C PHE A 978 1.17 -0.41 -57.11
N PHE A 979 0.28 -1.11 -56.39
CA PHE A 979 0.25 -2.57 -56.37
C PHE A 979 -0.21 -3.16 -57.72
N SER A 980 -1.06 -2.44 -58.46
CA SER A 980 -1.45 -2.80 -59.83
C SER A 980 -0.24 -2.75 -60.77
N LEU A 981 0.51 -1.65 -60.77
CA LEU A 981 1.73 -1.49 -61.58
C LEU A 981 2.78 -2.53 -61.22
N ARG A 982 3.02 -2.76 -59.93
CA ARG A 982 3.98 -3.77 -59.46
C ARG A 982 3.65 -5.16 -60.02
N ARG A 983 2.38 -5.57 -59.97
CA ARG A 983 1.94 -6.86 -60.50
C ARG A 983 2.14 -6.95 -62.02
N LEU A 984 1.81 -5.89 -62.75
CA LEU A 984 2.01 -5.80 -64.20
C LEU A 984 3.50 -5.84 -64.59
N ILE A 985 4.37 -5.21 -63.81
CA ILE A 985 5.82 -5.21 -64.00
C ILE A 985 6.42 -6.61 -63.75
N HIS A 986 5.95 -7.32 -62.73
CA HIS A 986 6.47 -8.63 -62.39
C HIS A 986 5.97 -9.72 -63.37
N TYR A 987 4.65 -9.80 -63.59
CA TYR A 987 3.99 -10.90 -64.31
C TYR A 987 3.53 -10.55 -65.73
N GLY A 988 3.63 -9.28 -66.17
CA GLY A 988 3.20 -8.86 -67.50
C GLY A 988 4.11 -9.37 -68.62
N SER A 989 3.59 -9.33 -69.86
CA SER A 989 4.39 -9.54 -71.08
C SER A 989 5.40 -8.39 -71.28
N SER A 990 6.41 -8.56 -72.15
CA SER A 990 7.45 -7.54 -72.38
C SER A 990 6.89 -6.15 -72.66
N SER A 991 5.86 -6.04 -73.49
CA SER A 991 5.20 -4.75 -73.78
C SER A 991 4.48 -4.16 -72.56
N VAL A 992 3.87 -5.00 -71.73
CA VAL A 992 3.20 -4.57 -70.49
C VAL A 992 4.21 -4.09 -69.45
N LYS A 993 5.37 -4.78 -69.33
CA LYS A 993 6.46 -4.35 -68.45
C LYS A 993 7.02 -2.99 -68.85
N LEU A 994 7.16 -2.72 -70.15
CA LEU A 994 7.61 -1.43 -70.65
C LEU A 994 6.64 -0.29 -70.29
N ILE A 995 5.35 -0.49 -70.54
CA ILE A 995 4.31 0.50 -70.20
C ILE A 995 4.23 0.70 -68.69
N ALA A 996 4.17 -0.39 -67.91
CA ALA A 996 4.02 -0.31 -66.47
C ALA A 996 5.26 0.27 -65.77
N SER A 997 6.47 -0.05 -66.23
CA SER A 997 7.71 0.56 -65.70
C SER A 997 7.78 2.06 -66.00
N HIS A 998 7.32 2.49 -67.18
CA HIS A 998 7.24 3.92 -67.50
C HIS A 998 6.21 4.66 -66.65
N CYS A 999 5.01 4.08 -66.46
CA CYS A 999 4.00 4.66 -65.56
C CYS A 999 4.52 4.75 -64.11
N LEU A 1000 5.35 3.80 -63.68
CA LEU A 1000 6.00 3.85 -62.36
C LEU A 1000 7.03 4.99 -62.27
N VAL A 1001 7.81 5.24 -63.32
CA VAL A 1001 8.73 6.41 -63.38
C VAL A 1001 7.94 7.71 -63.24
N GLU A 1002 6.89 7.89 -64.05
CA GLU A 1002 6.02 9.08 -63.98
C GLU A 1002 5.36 9.24 -62.61
N LEU A 1003 4.99 8.14 -61.97
CA LEU A 1003 4.42 8.15 -60.62
C LEU A 1003 5.46 8.62 -59.59
N LEU A 1004 6.68 8.07 -59.61
CA LEU A 1004 7.75 8.42 -58.67
C LEU A 1004 8.24 9.85 -58.84
N ILE A 1005 8.23 10.40 -60.07
CA ILE A 1005 8.54 11.81 -60.34
C ILE A 1005 7.57 12.75 -59.59
N ARG A 1006 6.31 12.33 -59.41
CA ARG A 1006 5.24 13.16 -58.85
C ARG A 1006 5.05 13.00 -57.33
N ILE A 1007 5.73 12.03 -56.70
CA ILE A 1007 5.64 11.75 -55.26
C ILE A 1007 6.87 12.32 -54.53
N SER A 1008 6.68 13.00 -53.39
CA SER A 1008 7.78 13.45 -52.52
C SER A 1008 7.90 12.65 -51.21
N ASP A 1009 9.11 12.10 -50.96
CA ASP A 1009 9.82 11.66 -49.72
C ASP A 1009 9.08 11.05 -48.50
N GLN A 1010 7.76 10.80 -48.50
CA GLN A 1010 7.02 10.51 -47.24
C GLN A 1010 6.50 9.07 -47.01
N SER A 1011 6.86 8.05 -47.80
CA SER A 1011 6.34 6.68 -47.53
C SER A 1011 7.29 5.55 -47.93
N ILE A 1012 8.32 5.32 -47.10
CA ILE A 1012 9.47 4.46 -47.43
C ILE A 1012 9.27 2.97 -47.06
N ASN A 1013 8.40 2.65 -46.09
CA ASN A 1013 8.27 1.28 -45.55
C ASN A 1013 7.71 0.21 -46.52
N TYR A 1014 7.04 0.59 -47.62
CA TYR A 1014 6.44 -0.36 -48.58
C TYR A 1014 7.29 -0.66 -49.82
N LEU A 1015 8.46 -0.01 -49.95
CA LEU A 1015 9.28 -0.04 -51.18
C LEU A 1015 10.27 -1.22 -51.28
N GLN A 1016 10.61 -1.90 -50.18
CA GLN A 1016 11.62 -2.98 -50.19
C GLN A 1016 11.34 -4.05 -51.24
N SER A 1017 10.08 -4.47 -51.32
CA SER A 1017 9.66 -5.52 -52.25
C SER A 1017 9.52 -5.04 -53.70
N VAL A 1018 9.46 -3.72 -53.93
CA VAL A 1018 9.54 -3.11 -55.27
C VAL A 1018 10.98 -2.90 -55.69
N ILE A 1019 11.85 -2.46 -54.78
CA ILE A 1019 13.30 -2.36 -55.01
C ILE A 1019 13.83 -3.72 -55.50
N ALA A 1020 13.46 -4.84 -54.87
CA ALA A 1020 13.87 -6.18 -55.31
C ALA A 1020 13.39 -6.53 -56.74
N VAL A 1021 12.17 -6.15 -57.11
CA VAL A 1021 11.63 -6.38 -58.47
C VAL A 1021 12.36 -5.49 -59.49
N LEU A 1022 12.59 -4.22 -59.15
CA LEU A 1022 13.30 -3.28 -60.01
C LEU A 1022 14.76 -3.69 -60.19
N GLU A 1023 15.45 -4.13 -59.13
CA GLU A 1023 16.82 -4.65 -59.15
C GLU A 1023 16.98 -5.81 -60.13
N GLY A 1024 16.06 -6.78 -60.09
CA GLY A 1024 16.07 -7.90 -61.04
C GLY A 1024 15.81 -7.45 -62.48
N LEU A 1025 14.99 -6.43 -62.68
CA LEU A 1025 14.63 -5.92 -64.01
C LEU A 1025 15.68 -4.98 -64.62
N VAL A 1026 16.68 -4.53 -63.87
CA VAL A 1026 17.89 -3.89 -64.45
C VAL A 1026 18.59 -4.85 -65.42
N PHE A 1027 18.55 -6.15 -65.13
CA PHE A 1027 19.11 -7.20 -65.98
C PHE A 1027 18.18 -7.67 -67.11
N TYR A 1028 17.02 -7.02 -67.29
CA TYR A 1028 16.03 -7.43 -68.30
C TYR A 1028 16.50 -7.11 -69.73
N GLY A 1029 16.25 -8.02 -70.68
CA GLY A 1029 16.77 -7.93 -72.04
C GLY A 1029 16.24 -6.75 -72.88
N ASP A 1030 15.15 -6.10 -72.46
CA ASP A 1030 14.65 -4.86 -73.05
C ASP A 1030 15.28 -3.65 -72.35
N ILE A 1031 16.04 -2.84 -73.10
CA ILE A 1031 16.77 -1.70 -72.56
C ILE A 1031 15.86 -0.59 -72.03
N GLY A 1032 14.65 -0.43 -72.59
CA GLY A 1032 13.69 0.57 -72.12
C GLY A 1032 13.14 0.22 -70.74
N VAL A 1033 12.85 -1.07 -70.51
CA VAL A 1033 12.44 -1.57 -69.17
C VAL A 1033 13.59 -1.40 -68.17
N ALA A 1034 14.80 -1.82 -68.54
CA ALA A 1034 15.98 -1.70 -67.68
C ALA A 1034 16.29 -0.24 -67.31
N MET A 1035 16.19 0.69 -68.28
CA MET A 1035 16.37 2.13 -68.06
C MET A 1035 15.30 2.68 -67.11
N ASN A 1036 14.01 2.42 -67.37
CA ASN A 1036 12.93 2.87 -66.49
C ASN A 1036 13.12 2.34 -65.05
N CYS A 1037 13.48 1.07 -64.89
CA CYS A 1037 13.76 0.48 -63.59
C CYS A 1037 14.98 1.10 -62.89
N SER A 1038 16.05 1.38 -63.63
CA SER A 1038 17.25 2.04 -63.09
C SER A 1038 16.97 3.49 -62.65
N ILE A 1039 16.13 4.21 -63.38
CA ILE A 1039 15.69 5.57 -63.05
C ILE A 1039 14.83 5.54 -61.79
N CYS A 1040 13.86 4.62 -61.71
CA CYS A 1040 13.06 4.41 -60.49
C CYS A 1040 13.96 4.12 -59.27
N LEU A 1041 14.93 3.21 -59.40
CA LEU A 1041 15.87 2.89 -58.32
C LEU A 1041 16.73 4.10 -57.93
N SER A 1042 17.21 4.86 -58.91
CA SER A 1042 18.02 6.06 -58.67
C SER A 1042 17.22 7.14 -57.96
N MET A 1043 15.95 7.33 -58.32
CA MET A 1043 15.03 8.25 -57.62
C MET A 1043 14.80 7.82 -56.17
N ILE A 1044 14.56 6.52 -55.94
CA ILE A 1044 14.37 5.96 -54.58
C ILE A 1044 15.64 6.12 -53.73
N LEU A 1045 16.83 5.92 -54.32
CA LEU A 1045 18.12 6.09 -53.64
C LEU A 1045 18.42 7.55 -53.31
N GLY A 1046 17.94 8.51 -54.12
CA GLY A 1046 18.16 9.95 -53.95
C GLY A 1046 17.23 10.63 -52.93
N TRP A 1047 16.37 9.90 -52.25
CA TRP A 1047 15.46 10.43 -51.23
C TRP A 1047 16.18 10.75 -49.91
N GLY A 1048 16.08 12.00 -49.45
CA GLY A 1048 16.95 12.58 -48.41
C GLY A 1048 16.71 12.10 -46.97
N LYS A 1049 15.63 11.37 -46.70
CA LYS A 1049 15.25 10.89 -45.34
C LYS A 1049 15.21 9.37 -45.20
N LEU A 1050 16.19 8.65 -45.75
CA LEU A 1050 16.34 7.22 -45.43
C LEU A 1050 16.64 7.03 -43.93
N SER A 1051 15.88 6.19 -43.25
CA SER A 1051 16.11 5.85 -41.83
C SER A 1051 17.46 5.15 -41.63
N SER A 1052 17.95 5.12 -40.38
CA SER A 1052 19.24 4.47 -40.06
C SER A 1052 19.28 2.97 -40.38
N HIS A 1053 18.12 2.31 -40.45
CA HIS A 1053 17.98 0.91 -40.87
C HIS A 1053 18.02 0.77 -42.41
N GLU A 1054 17.35 1.66 -43.14
CA GLU A 1054 17.33 1.67 -44.61
C GLU A 1054 18.69 2.07 -45.19
N LYS A 1055 19.40 3.02 -44.56
CA LYS A 1055 20.79 3.35 -44.90
C LYS A 1055 21.71 2.12 -44.77
N ARG A 1056 21.48 1.21 -43.79
CA ARG A 1056 22.22 -0.07 -43.71
C ARG A 1056 21.84 -1.02 -44.84
N LEU A 1057 20.54 -1.16 -45.15
CA LEU A 1057 20.07 -2.05 -46.21
C LEU A 1057 20.69 -1.69 -47.57
N VAL A 1058 20.72 -0.40 -47.95
CA VAL A 1058 21.38 0.07 -49.18
C VAL A 1058 22.89 -0.21 -49.15
N THR A 1059 23.56 0.06 -48.02
CA THR A 1059 25.01 -0.14 -47.87
C THR A 1059 25.42 -1.62 -48.02
N TYR A 1060 24.57 -2.56 -47.61
CA TYR A 1060 24.85 -4.01 -47.62
C TYR A 1060 24.09 -4.81 -48.69
N ASN A 1061 23.35 -4.15 -49.58
CA ASN A 1061 22.57 -4.84 -50.61
C ASN A 1061 23.50 -5.51 -51.63
N LYS A 1062 23.43 -6.84 -51.71
CA LYS A 1062 24.24 -7.65 -52.63
C LYS A 1062 23.87 -7.40 -54.09
N TRP A 1063 22.63 -7.04 -54.40
CA TRP A 1063 22.19 -6.79 -55.78
C TRP A 1063 22.81 -5.54 -56.39
N PHE A 1064 22.84 -4.43 -55.64
CA PHE A 1064 23.56 -3.24 -56.10
C PHE A 1064 25.04 -3.55 -56.33
N ARG A 1065 25.68 -4.31 -55.44
CA ARG A 1065 27.06 -4.74 -55.65
C ARG A 1065 27.24 -5.57 -56.93
N VAL A 1066 26.35 -6.53 -57.21
CA VAL A 1066 26.38 -7.32 -58.45
C VAL A 1066 26.19 -6.45 -59.69
N VAL A 1067 25.26 -5.48 -59.66
CA VAL A 1067 25.06 -4.52 -60.76
C VAL A 1067 26.34 -3.73 -61.04
N ILE A 1068 27.04 -3.27 -60.00
CA ILE A 1068 28.28 -2.50 -60.14
C ILE A 1068 29.46 -3.40 -60.57
N GLU A 1069 29.55 -4.63 -60.06
CA GLU A 1069 30.57 -5.61 -60.49
C GLU A 1069 30.40 -5.99 -61.96
N GLU A 1070 29.17 -6.25 -62.43
CA GLU A 1070 28.87 -6.50 -63.85
C GLU A 1070 29.11 -5.25 -64.70
N LEU A 1071 28.79 -4.05 -64.21
CA LEU A 1071 29.15 -2.79 -64.88
C LEU A 1071 30.67 -2.67 -65.06
N ALA A 1072 31.44 -2.82 -63.98
CA ALA A 1072 32.89 -2.77 -64.02
C ALA A 1072 33.46 -3.84 -64.97
N LEU A 1073 32.97 -5.07 -64.90
CA LEU A 1073 33.40 -6.16 -65.79
C LEU A 1073 33.07 -5.86 -67.26
N SER A 1074 31.89 -5.31 -67.55
CA SER A 1074 31.48 -4.93 -68.91
C SER A 1074 32.34 -3.82 -69.51
N LEU A 1075 32.89 -2.94 -68.68
CA LEU A 1075 33.76 -1.84 -69.09
C LEU A 1075 35.23 -2.26 -69.19
N VAL A 1076 35.72 -3.16 -68.32
CA VAL A 1076 37.10 -3.69 -68.36
C VAL A 1076 37.28 -4.78 -69.42
N ALA A 1077 36.32 -5.67 -69.57
CA ALA A 1077 36.42 -6.82 -70.45
C ALA A 1077 35.04 -7.17 -71.04
N PRO A 1078 34.58 -6.42 -72.07
CA PRO A 1078 33.23 -6.56 -72.63
C PRO A 1078 32.86 -7.99 -73.08
N GLY A 1079 33.86 -8.78 -73.48
CA GLY A 1079 33.68 -10.18 -73.90
C GLY A 1079 33.49 -11.20 -72.77
N LEU A 1080 33.75 -10.82 -71.52
CA LEU A 1080 33.58 -11.67 -70.33
C LEU A 1080 32.31 -11.34 -69.53
N ALA A 1081 31.65 -10.24 -69.83
CA ALA A 1081 30.38 -9.86 -69.19
C ALA A 1081 29.25 -10.83 -69.53
N SER A 1082 28.26 -10.93 -68.66
CA SER A 1082 27.10 -11.81 -68.89
C SER A 1082 26.36 -11.41 -70.17
N LYS A 1083 25.85 -12.40 -70.92
CA LYS A 1083 25.04 -12.16 -72.14
C LYS A 1083 23.77 -11.34 -71.87
N SER A 1084 23.31 -11.31 -70.63
CA SER A 1084 22.21 -10.46 -70.16
C SER A 1084 22.61 -8.98 -70.11
N PHE A 1085 23.89 -8.65 -69.93
CA PHE A 1085 24.37 -7.30 -69.62
C PHE A 1085 25.01 -6.57 -70.81
N THR A 1086 25.14 -7.21 -71.98
CA THR A 1086 25.86 -6.68 -73.15
C THR A 1086 25.37 -5.32 -73.68
N ASN A 1087 24.18 -4.85 -73.28
CA ASN A 1087 23.63 -3.52 -73.60
C ASN A 1087 23.19 -2.71 -72.37
N GLN A 1088 23.54 -3.10 -71.14
CA GLN A 1088 22.98 -2.56 -69.88
C GLN A 1088 23.94 -1.64 -69.10
N HIS A 1089 25.05 -1.20 -69.72
CA HIS A 1089 25.97 -0.26 -69.08
C HIS A 1089 25.29 1.10 -68.75
N LYS A 1090 24.34 1.57 -69.56
CA LYS A 1090 23.62 2.84 -69.29
C LYS A 1090 22.70 2.75 -68.06
N PRO A 1091 21.78 1.76 -67.95
CA PRO A 1091 20.99 1.55 -66.72
C PRO A 1091 21.86 1.39 -65.47
N ALA A 1092 22.93 0.61 -65.54
CA ALA A 1092 23.78 0.35 -64.40
C ALA A 1092 24.62 1.58 -64.00
N ALA A 1093 25.03 2.42 -64.95
CA ALA A 1093 25.70 3.69 -64.67
C ALA A 1093 24.81 4.63 -63.84
N HIS A 1094 23.50 4.72 -64.16
CA HIS A 1094 22.56 5.51 -63.34
C HIS A 1094 22.53 5.07 -61.87
N ILE A 1095 22.52 3.76 -61.63
CA ILE A 1095 22.54 3.21 -60.27
C ILE A 1095 23.89 3.49 -59.60
N ALA A 1096 25.00 3.35 -60.33
CA ALA A 1096 26.34 3.65 -59.84
C ALA A 1096 26.48 5.12 -59.39
N ILE A 1097 25.99 6.04 -60.22
CA ILE A 1097 25.94 7.49 -59.93
C ILE A 1097 25.09 7.74 -58.69
N ALA A 1098 23.89 7.17 -58.61
CA ALA A 1098 23.01 7.34 -57.45
C ALA A 1098 23.63 6.84 -56.13
N LEU A 1099 24.42 5.76 -56.18
CA LEU A 1099 25.15 5.22 -55.01
C LEU A 1099 26.33 6.10 -54.59
N LEU A 1100 27.03 6.71 -55.55
CA LEU A 1100 28.12 7.65 -55.28
C LEU A 1100 27.58 8.94 -54.64
N ARG A 1101 26.41 9.41 -55.06
CA ARG A 1101 25.75 10.62 -54.51
C ARG A 1101 25.14 10.46 -53.11
N LEU A 1102 25.22 9.28 -52.49
CA LEU A 1102 24.71 9.07 -51.12
C LEU A 1102 25.58 9.78 -50.07
N ASP A 1103 24.97 10.27 -48.98
CA ASP A 1103 25.68 10.88 -47.82
C ASP A 1103 26.88 10.03 -47.33
N LYS A 1104 26.77 8.69 -47.45
CA LYS A 1104 27.82 7.73 -47.18
C LYS A 1104 27.90 6.72 -48.32
N VAL A 1105 28.91 6.87 -49.17
CA VAL A 1105 29.20 5.92 -50.26
C VAL A 1105 29.48 4.52 -49.69
N PRO A 1106 28.88 3.45 -50.25
CA PRO A 1106 29.12 2.09 -49.77
C PRO A 1106 30.61 1.70 -49.87
N GLY A 1107 31.22 1.29 -48.75
CA GLY A 1107 32.67 1.03 -48.68
C GLY A 1107 33.16 -0.08 -49.61
N TRP A 1108 32.30 -1.02 -50.01
CA TRP A 1108 32.64 -2.05 -51.00
C TRP A 1108 32.85 -1.49 -52.41
N MET A 1109 32.34 -0.30 -52.75
CA MET A 1109 32.57 0.28 -54.09
C MET A 1109 34.06 0.48 -54.38
N ARG A 1110 34.88 0.79 -53.37
CA ARG A 1110 36.35 0.89 -53.51
C ARG A 1110 37.04 -0.43 -53.86
N SER A 1111 36.41 -1.56 -53.51
CA SER A 1111 36.92 -2.88 -53.89
C SER A 1111 36.52 -3.27 -55.32
N VAL A 1112 35.44 -2.69 -55.86
CA VAL A 1112 34.99 -2.97 -57.24
C VAL A 1112 35.70 -2.03 -58.22
N PHE A 1113 35.69 -0.73 -57.93
CA PHE A 1113 36.44 0.30 -58.65
C PHE A 1113 37.82 0.51 -58.02
N ASP A 1114 38.62 -0.55 -57.94
CA ASP A 1114 40.01 -0.43 -57.51
C ASP A 1114 40.89 0.17 -58.63
N GLN A 1115 42.14 0.52 -58.31
CA GLN A 1115 43.05 1.14 -59.27
C GLN A 1115 43.32 0.25 -60.50
N SER A 1116 43.28 -1.08 -60.35
CA SER A 1116 43.50 -2.01 -61.46
C SER A 1116 42.30 -2.07 -62.40
N CYS A 1117 41.10 -2.12 -61.83
CA CYS A 1117 39.83 -2.06 -62.54
C CYS A 1117 39.70 -0.74 -63.29
N LEU A 1118 39.89 0.39 -62.63
CA LEU A 1118 39.76 1.73 -63.25
C LEU A 1118 40.77 1.93 -64.37
N SER A 1119 42.03 1.52 -64.20
CA SER A 1119 43.01 1.54 -65.30
C SER A 1119 42.60 0.61 -66.44
N GLY A 1120 42.02 -0.56 -66.14
CA GLY A 1120 41.47 -1.48 -67.12
C GLY A 1120 40.29 -0.88 -67.90
N ILE A 1121 39.37 -0.19 -67.22
CA ILE A 1121 38.23 0.52 -67.85
C ILE A 1121 38.78 1.60 -68.79
N VAL A 1122 39.61 2.50 -68.26
CA VAL A 1122 40.10 3.67 -69.00
C VAL A 1122 40.90 3.27 -70.24
N ASN A 1123 41.69 2.18 -70.17
CA ASN A 1123 42.45 1.67 -71.31
C ASN A 1123 41.58 1.04 -72.41
N ASN A 1124 40.37 0.58 -72.10
CA ASN A 1124 39.44 0.02 -73.08
C ASN A 1124 38.47 1.05 -73.66
N LEU A 1125 38.46 2.27 -73.13
CA LEU A 1125 37.66 3.35 -73.68
C LEU A 1125 38.31 3.95 -74.93
N SER A 1126 37.46 4.28 -75.88
CA SER A 1126 37.78 4.92 -77.14
C SER A 1126 36.74 6.01 -77.42
N ALA A 1127 37.01 6.89 -78.37
CA ALA A 1127 36.09 7.97 -78.67
C ALA A 1127 34.69 7.53 -79.19
N ILE A 1128 34.48 6.23 -79.46
CA ILE A 1128 33.28 5.67 -80.11
C ILE A 1128 32.39 4.91 -79.11
N ASN A 1129 32.92 4.46 -77.97
CA ASN A 1129 32.19 3.62 -76.99
C ASN A 1129 31.92 4.34 -75.66
N VAL A 1130 31.93 5.68 -75.65
CA VAL A 1130 31.64 6.51 -74.46
C VAL A 1130 30.22 7.07 -74.56
N SER A 1131 29.39 6.88 -73.52
CA SER A 1131 28.06 7.49 -73.39
C SER A 1131 28.06 8.62 -72.37
N ALA A 1132 27.01 9.46 -72.36
CA ALA A 1132 26.87 10.56 -71.42
C ALA A 1132 26.85 10.06 -69.96
N GLU A 1133 26.16 8.94 -69.70
CA GLU A 1133 26.07 8.30 -68.39
C GLU A 1133 27.43 7.77 -67.92
N MET A 1134 28.30 7.33 -68.83
CA MET A 1134 29.67 6.92 -68.46
C MET A 1134 30.51 8.13 -68.05
N VAL A 1135 30.39 9.27 -68.76
CA VAL A 1135 31.10 10.50 -68.41
C VAL A 1135 30.63 11.05 -67.06
N GLU A 1136 29.32 11.03 -66.82
CA GLU A 1136 28.74 11.38 -65.53
C GLU A 1136 29.25 10.45 -64.41
N LEU A 1137 29.29 9.13 -64.64
CA LEU A 1137 29.88 8.19 -63.69
C LEU A 1137 31.36 8.50 -63.40
N PHE A 1138 32.16 8.81 -64.42
CA PHE A 1138 33.57 9.17 -64.21
C PHE A 1138 33.71 10.47 -63.44
N ARG A 1139 32.83 11.46 -63.65
CA ARG A 1139 32.82 12.69 -62.85
C ARG A 1139 32.62 12.37 -61.37
N GLU A 1140 31.61 11.57 -61.03
CA GLU A 1140 31.33 11.19 -59.64
C GLU A 1140 32.48 10.38 -59.03
N LEU A 1141 33.12 9.49 -59.81
CA LEU A 1141 34.31 8.76 -59.34
C LEU A 1141 35.50 9.69 -59.07
N VAL A 1142 35.65 10.78 -59.83
CA VAL A 1142 36.67 11.81 -59.58
C VAL A 1142 36.33 12.62 -58.33
N GLU A 1143 35.08 13.06 -58.19
CA GLU A 1143 34.61 13.84 -57.02
C GLU A 1143 34.83 13.10 -55.70
N HIS A 1144 34.67 11.76 -55.70
CA HIS A 1144 34.89 10.92 -54.53
C HIS A 1144 36.30 10.29 -54.41
N GLU A 1145 37.29 10.82 -55.17
CA GLU A 1145 38.71 10.44 -55.11
C GLU A 1145 39.01 8.96 -55.46
N TYR A 1146 38.25 8.33 -56.36
CA TYR A 1146 38.53 6.97 -56.83
C TYR A 1146 39.61 6.93 -57.92
N MET A 1147 39.73 7.99 -58.72
CA MET A 1147 40.68 8.05 -59.84
C MET A 1147 41.93 8.86 -59.52
N ASN A 1148 43.08 8.40 -60.03
CA ASN A 1148 44.35 9.12 -59.93
C ASN A 1148 44.57 10.07 -61.12
N SER A 1149 45.56 10.95 -61.02
CA SER A 1149 45.84 11.97 -62.04
C SER A 1149 46.24 11.40 -63.41
N GLU A 1150 46.83 10.20 -63.46
CA GLU A 1150 47.20 9.52 -64.70
C GLU A 1150 45.94 9.02 -65.44
N GLN A 1151 45.02 8.36 -64.73
CA GLN A 1151 43.73 7.90 -65.26
C GLN A 1151 42.88 9.08 -65.77
N ILE A 1152 42.83 10.19 -65.01
CA ILE A 1152 42.13 11.42 -65.39
C ILE A 1152 42.72 12.02 -66.66
N ALA A 1153 44.04 12.00 -66.82
CA ALA A 1153 44.69 12.49 -68.05
C ALA A 1153 44.33 11.64 -69.28
N VAL A 1154 44.27 10.30 -69.12
CA VAL A 1154 43.87 9.40 -70.21
C VAL A 1154 42.39 9.62 -70.58
N LEU A 1155 41.49 9.74 -69.61
CA LEU A 1155 40.09 10.08 -69.87
C LEU A 1155 39.93 11.42 -70.58
N ASN A 1156 40.64 12.46 -70.15
CA ASN A 1156 40.63 13.76 -70.82
C ASN A 1156 41.10 13.66 -72.28
N HIS A 1157 42.09 12.80 -72.57
CA HIS A 1157 42.50 12.52 -73.95
C HIS A 1157 41.41 11.79 -74.76
N VAL A 1158 40.76 10.77 -74.17
CA VAL A 1158 39.64 10.07 -74.81
C VAL A 1158 38.46 11.01 -75.07
N PHE A 1159 38.09 11.85 -74.09
CA PHE A 1159 37.01 12.83 -74.21
C PHE A 1159 37.34 13.96 -75.19
N GLN A 1160 38.61 14.39 -75.30
CA GLN A 1160 39.04 15.25 -76.39
C GLN A 1160 38.89 14.57 -77.76
N GLY A 1161 39.14 13.25 -77.82
CA GLY A 1161 38.81 12.40 -78.97
C GLY A 1161 37.31 12.39 -79.28
N CYS A 1162 36.45 12.22 -78.27
CA CYS A 1162 34.98 12.31 -78.40
C CYS A 1162 34.54 13.68 -78.92
N ARG A 1163 35.08 14.79 -78.38
CA ARG A 1163 34.81 16.15 -78.87
C ARG A 1163 35.20 16.28 -80.33
N LYS A 1164 36.41 15.83 -80.71
CA LYS A 1164 36.88 15.87 -82.11
C LYS A 1164 36.00 15.05 -83.05
N ASN A 1165 35.53 13.88 -82.62
CA ASN A 1165 34.61 13.05 -83.41
C ASN A 1165 33.22 13.69 -83.52
N ALA A 1166 32.65 14.17 -82.41
CA ALA A 1166 31.36 14.86 -82.40
C ALA A 1166 31.36 16.14 -83.27
N TYR A 1167 32.49 16.84 -83.37
CA TYR A 1167 32.67 17.99 -84.27
C TYR A 1167 33.13 17.62 -85.71
N LYS A 1168 33.62 16.40 -85.96
CA LYS A 1168 33.95 15.90 -87.32
C LYS A 1168 32.72 15.31 -88.00
N ASP A 1169 31.92 14.56 -87.27
CA ASP A 1169 30.71 13.91 -87.79
C ASP A 1169 29.58 14.92 -88.00
N SER A 1170 29.63 16.10 -87.36
CA SER A 1170 28.73 17.23 -87.64
C SER A 1170 28.90 17.82 -89.06
N TYR A 1171 30.00 17.49 -89.76
CA TYR A 1171 30.19 17.82 -91.18
C TYR A 1171 29.90 16.64 -92.13
N GLN A 1172 29.64 15.43 -91.62
CA GLN A 1172 29.35 14.23 -92.44
C GLN A 1172 27.90 13.72 -92.32
N GLU A 1173 27.11 14.19 -91.37
CA GLU A 1173 25.68 13.85 -91.20
C GLU A 1173 24.73 14.82 -91.93
N ILE A 1174 24.98 15.10 -93.21
CA ILE A 1174 23.97 15.72 -94.10
C ILE A 1174 23.41 14.69 -95.10
N ASN A 1175 23.96 13.47 -95.20
CA ASN A 1175 23.65 12.59 -96.34
C ASN A 1175 23.12 11.17 -96.06
N ASP A 1176 22.88 10.75 -94.81
CA ASP A 1176 22.24 9.44 -94.54
C ASP A 1176 20.98 9.58 -93.66
N GLU A 1177 20.00 10.36 -94.13
CA GLU A 1177 18.60 10.07 -93.85
C GLU A 1177 18.11 9.13 -94.96
N VAL A 1178 17.98 7.83 -94.67
CA VAL A 1178 16.95 6.92 -95.22
C VAL A 1178 17.23 5.50 -94.71
N ASP A 1179 16.13 4.82 -94.35
CA ASP A 1179 15.94 3.39 -94.14
C ASP A 1179 16.26 2.76 -92.76
N SER A 1180 15.22 2.73 -91.91
CA SER A 1180 14.71 1.45 -91.41
C SER A 1180 13.27 1.55 -90.88
N LYS A 1181 12.27 1.40 -91.77
CA LYS A 1181 10.92 0.94 -91.39
C LYS A 1181 10.79 -0.54 -91.77
N LYS A 1182 10.87 -1.44 -90.80
CA LYS A 1182 10.34 -2.81 -90.95
C LYS A 1182 9.19 -3.01 -89.97
N VAL A 1183 7.99 -3.02 -90.54
CA VAL A 1183 6.70 -3.28 -89.90
C VAL A 1183 6.55 -4.78 -89.69
N ILE A 1184 6.24 -5.22 -88.46
CA ILE A 1184 5.76 -6.58 -88.14
C ILE A 1184 4.23 -6.49 -87.96
N SER A 1185 3.50 -7.38 -88.62
CA SER A 1185 2.03 -7.50 -88.61
C SER A 1185 1.55 -8.60 -87.66
N ILE A 1186 0.63 -8.28 -86.73
CA ILE A 1186 -0.21 -9.24 -85.96
C ILE A 1186 -1.62 -8.60 -85.78
N PRO A 1187 -2.75 -9.37 -85.78
CA PRO A 1187 -4.12 -8.84 -85.89
C PRO A 1187 -4.85 -8.54 -84.55
N ASP A 1188 -5.86 -7.67 -84.66
CA ASP A 1188 -7.04 -7.39 -83.80
C ASP A 1188 -6.96 -6.60 -82.47
N ASP A 1189 -8.10 -5.96 -82.16
CA ASP A 1189 -8.35 -4.60 -81.65
C ASP A 1189 -7.63 -4.11 -80.37
N LEU A 1190 -7.10 -4.99 -79.52
CA LEU A 1190 -6.25 -4.58 -78.39
C LEU A 1190 -4.85 -4.12 -78.87
N GLY A 1191 -4.45 -4.63 -80.03
CA GLY A 1191 -3.24 -4.24 -80.73
C GLY A 1191 -3.23 -2.78 -81.11
N ASN A 1192 -4.37 -2.14 -81.39
CA ASN A 1192 -4.42 -0.73 -81.78
C ASN A 1192 -4.26 0.22 -80.58
N VAL A 1193 -4.85 -0.06 -79.41
CA VAL A 1193 -4.66 0.79 -78.22
C VAL A 1193 -3.26 0.60 -77.64
N CYS A 1194 -2.75 -0.64 -77.58
CA CYS A 1194 -1.36 -0.89 -77.22
C CYS A 1194 -0.39 -0.29 -78.25
N ARG A 1195 -0.70 -0.36 -79.55
CA ARG A 1195 0.10 0.29 -80.59
C ARG A 1195 -0.02 1.81 -80.55
N ILE A 1196 -1.16 2.39 -80.16
CA ILE A 1196 -1.35 3.83 -79.99
C ILE A 1196 -0.65 4.31 -78.72
N LEU A 1197 -0.68 3.56 -77.62
CA LEU A 1197 0.09 3.85 -76.40
C LEU A 1197 1.59 3.67 -76.64
N ILE A 1198 2.02 2.57 -77.27
CA ILE A 1198 3.42 2.38 -77.70
C ILE A 1198 3.81 3.47 -78.71
N HIS A 1199 2.94 3.87 -79.63
CA HIS A 1199 3.22 4.93 -80.61
C HIS A 1199 3.18 6.33 -79.98
N LEU A 1200 2.34 6.59 -78.97
CA LEU A 1200 2.32 7.84 -78.20
C LEU A 1200 3.57 7.94 -77.32
N MET A 1201 3.93 6.84 -76.65
CA MET A 1201 5.16 6.69 -75.89
C MET A 1201 6.40 6.75 -76.80
N MET A 1202 6.37 6.19 -78.01
CA MET A 1202 7.46 6.32 -78.99
C MET A 1202 7.50 7.72 -79.63
N SER A 1203 6.35 8.42 -79.74
CA SER A 1203 6.28 9.78 -80.29
C SER A 1203 6.67 10.87 -79.30
N HIS A 1204 6.60 10.59 -77.99
CA HIS A 1204 7.18 11.41 -76.93
C HIS A 1204 8.50 10.84 -76.38
N SER A 1205 8.89 9.64 -76.78
CA SER A 1205 10.25 9.14 -76.55
C SER A 1205 11.20 9.96 -77.39
N ILE A 1206 12.27 10.37 -76.73
CA ILE A 1206 13.34 11.21 -77.24
C ILE A 1206 14.11 10.50 -78.39
N VAL A 1207 13.74 9.25 -78.73
CA VAL A 1207 14.41 8.30 -79.64
C VAL A 1207 14.58 8.76 -81.10
N SER A 1208 13.81 9.74 -81.61
CA SER A 1208 14.05 10.30 -82.97
C SER A 1208 14.73 11.67 -82.99
N LYS A 1209 14.90 12.32 -81.83
CA LYS A 1209 15.82 13.47 -81.64
C LYS A 1209 17.08 13.10 -80.86
N GLU A 1210 17.20 11.83 -80.45
CA GLU A 1210 18.16 11.32 -79.47
C GLU A 1210 19.60 11.37 -79.93
N ILE A 1211 19.90 11.19 -81.22
CA ILE A 1211 21.31 11.26 -81.67
C ILE A 1211 21.86 12.68 -81.47
N GLN A 1212 21.05 13.72 -81.64
CA GLN A 1212 21.46 15.11 -81.40
C GLN A 1212 21.39 15.51 -79.90
N THR A 1213 20.39 15.04 -79.14
CA THR A 1213 20.29 15.34 -77.69
C THR A 1213 21.24 14.52 -76.82
N GLU A 1214 21.52 13.26 -77.16
CA GLU A 1214 22.48 12.40 -76.46
C GLU A 1214 23.92 12.86 -76.73
N ARG A 1215 24.23 13.30 -77.96
CA ARG A 1215 25.52 13.95 -78.27
C ARG A 1215 25.68 15.30 -77.57
N ARG A 1216 24.62 16.12 -77.53
CA ARG A 1216 24.66 17.39 -76.78
C ARG A 1216 24.89 17.12 -75.29
N ARG A 1217 24.14 16.18 -74.71
CA ARG A 1217 24.30 15.77 -73.31
C ARG A 1217 25.69 15.20 -73.05
N LEU A 1218 26.22 14.36 -73.95
CA LEU A 1218 27.60 13.86 -73.85
C LEU A 1218 28.62 15.01 -73.86
N LEU A 1219 28.46 16.00 -74.73
CA LEU A 1219 29.35 17.17 -74.79
C LEU A 1219 29.24 18.04 -73.53
N GLU A 1220 28.03 18.26 -73.01
CA GLU A 1220 27.77 18.97 -71.76
C GLU A 1220 28.42 18.26 -70.56
N GLU A 1221 28.24 16.93 -70.45
CA GLU A 1221 28.87 16.12 -69.40
C GLU A 1221 30.40 16.11 -69.50
N ILE A 1222 30.96 16.07 -70.72
CA ILE A 1222 32.41 16.19 -70.94
C ILE A 1222 32.95 17.56 -70.50
N GLU A 1223 32.17 18.63 -70.73
CA GLU A 1223 32.54 19.98 -70.29
C GLU A 1223 32.52 20.10 -68.76
N LEU A 1224 31.50 19.55 -68.11
CA LEU A 1224 31.42 19.48 -66.65
C LEU A 1224 32.57 18.65 -66.06
N PHE A 1225 32.85 17.47 -66.62
CA PHE A 1225 34.01 16.66 -66.21
C PHE A 1225 35.34 17.43 -66.33
N SER A 1226 35.50 18.22 -67.39
CA SER A 1226 36.71 19.05 -67.60
C SER A 1226 36.83 20.18 -66.57
N GLN A 1227 35.71 20.69 -66.05
CA GLN A 1227 35.69 21.68 -64.97
C GLN A 1227 36.06 21.04 -63.62
N ASP A 1228 35.46 19.89 -63.31
CA ASP A 1228 35.63 19.21 -62.01
C ASP A 1228 36.98 18.48 -61.87
N SER A 1229 37.60 18.06 -62.98
CA SER A 1229 38.92 17.41 -63.00
C SER A 1229 40.12 18.38 -62.95
N SER A 1230 39.87 19.69 -62.92
CA SER A 1230 40.91 20.70 -62.70
C SER A 1230 41.30 20.75 -61.22
N PRO A 1231 42.60 20.80 -60.86
CA PRO A 1231 43.02 20.69 -59.46
C PRO A 1231 42.44 21.83 -58.62
N LYS A 1232 41.66 21.48 -57.58
CA LYS A 1232 41.34 22.37 -56.45
C LYS A 1232 42.44 22.33 -55.41
#